data_AF-A0A936PKF0-F1
#
_entry.id   AF-A0A936PKF0-F1
#
_cell.length_a   1.000
_cell.length_b   1.000
_cell.length_c   1.000
_cell.angle_alpha   90.00
_cell.angle_beta   90.00
_cell.angle_gamma   90.00
#
_symmetry.space_group_name_H-M   'P 1'
#
loop_
_entity.id
_entity.type
_entity.pdbx_description
1 polymer ?
#
loop_
_entity_poly.entity_id
_entity_poly.type
_entity_poly.pdbx_seq_one_letter_code
_entity_poly.pdbx_strand_id
1 'polypeptide(L)'
;LGDGEEVNTTSTDPNDADTDGDGLSDGEEVNSTGTDPNDADTDGDGLGDGVEVNTTATNPLNEDTDSDGLSDGEEVNSTGTDPNDADTDGGGVTDGVEVTLDGTDPLDATDDVVSVADTDGDGLNDKEEAVLGTDPADADTDGDGLGDGDEVNDTATDPLDQDTDGDGLSDGEEVNTTDTDPNDADTDDGGISDGAEVLSDGTDPLDGADDVVSAPDTDGDGLTNVDEAALGTDPNDSDTDGDGLTDGEEVIERFTDPLSEDTDLDGLTDGEEVNTTGTDPNDADTDGGGVTDGVEVQSDGTDPLDGTDDVVIIPDTDGDGLTDAEEDVLGTNPNDEDTDGDGLNDGVEINDTATDPNNEDSDSDGLTDGEEVNSTGTDPSDPDTDGGGVTDGVEVTLDGTDPLDGTDDVADVIDTDADGLTDKEEEVLGTDPDDADSDGDGLNDGEEVDDSATDPLNEDTDGDGLNDGEEVNTTGTDPNDADSDDGGVTDGVEVEIDGTDPNDGGDDLTGVSDTDGDGLNDKEEEVLGTDPTDADTDGDGLTDGEEVNDVTTDPLNDDSDGDGLSDGEEVNTTGTDPNDADTDGGGVTDGVEVEIDGTDPNDGADDILDLTDTDSDGLTDKEEQVLGTDPNNEDTDGDGLSDGVEVIIFGTDPLDADTDDGGVNDGDEVAADTDPRDPDDDLPSVTDTDGDGLADADELELGTDPSDADTDDDGLGDGEEVNTTGTDPSDADTDDDGLSDGEEVNTIGTDPNDADTDDGGVNDGDELDAGTDPLDGADDLPLTDDSGLAPGDGVVKGGGGCACAVSAPTPPTSALWAALLTLAGLVVRRRR
;
A
#
# COMPACT_ATOMS: atom_id res chain seq x y z
N LEU A 1 15.79 -29.32 13.37
CA LEU A 1 15.97 -29.64 11.93
C LEU A 1 17.47 -29.78 11.63
N GLY A 2 17.95 -29.55 10.41
CA GLY A 2 19.38 -29.28 10.19
C GLY A 2 19.70 -27.81 10.49
N ASP A 3 20.89 -27.49 11.00
CA ASP A 3 21.25 -26.12 11.43
C ASP A 3 21.00 -25.02 10.37
N GLY A 4 21.01 -25.34 9.06
CA GLY A 4 20.70 -24.39 7.98
C GLY A 4 19.20 -24.27 7.66
N GLU A 5 18.43 -25.32 7.90
CA GLU A 5 16.96 -25.34 7.77
C GLU A 5 16.31 -24.59 8.96
N GLU A 6 16.95 -24.63 10.12
CA GLU A 6 16.56 -23.83 11.29
C GLU A 6 16.69 -22.33 10.99
N VAL A 7 17.81 -21.87 10.43
CA VAL A 7 18.02 -20.43 10.14
C VAL A 7 17.27 -19.94 8.90
N ASN A 8 17.31 -20.69 7.80
CA ASN A 8 16.95 -20.16 6.49
C ASN A 8 15.49 -20.42 6.11
N THR A 9 14.84 -21.44 6.68
CA THR A 9 13.46 -21.81 6.30
C THR A 9 12.47 -21.65 7.43
N THR A 10 12.89 -21.75 8.69
CA THR A 10 11.97 -21.76 9.85
C THR A 10 12.30 -20.68 10.88
N SER A 11 13.37 -19.89 10.65
CA SER A 11 13.86 -18.83 11.53
C SER A 11 14.06 -19.21 13.01
N THR A 12 14.24 -20.50 13.32
CA THR A 12 14.42 -21.02 14.67
C THR A 12 15.88 -20.97 15.15
N ASP A 13 16.16 -21.01 16.47
CA ASP A 13 17.55 -20.97 16.99
C ASP A 13 18.23 -22.34 16.83
N PRO A 14 19.27 -22.50 15.99
CA PRO A 14 19.95 -23.79 15.79
C PRO A 14 20.68 -24.34 17.02
N ASN A 15 20.77 -23.55 18.09
CA ASN A 15 21.36 -23.95 19.37
C ASN A 15 20.31 -24.33 20.42
N ASP A 16 19.04 -24.00 20.19
CA ASP A 16 17.91 -24.63 20.85
C ASP A 16 17.34 -25.72 19.93
N ALA A 17 16.48 -26.57 20.44
CA ALA A 17 15.86 -27.63 19.63
C ALA A 17 14.36 -27.73 19.94
N ASP A 18 13.81 -26.62 20.41
CA ASP A 18 12.51 -26.37 21.05
C ASP A 18 12.55 -24.85 21.31
N THR A 19 12.41 -24.09 20.23
CA THR A 19 12.77 -22.66 20.14
C THR A 19 11.81 -21.76 20.92
N ASP A 20 10.52 -22.02 20.79
CA ASP A 20 9.39 -21.40 21.48
C ASP A 20 9.20 -21.96 22.93
N GLY A 21 9.58 -23.22 23.18
CA GLY A 21 9.68 -23.82 24.50
C GLY A 21 8.39 -24.47 25.02
N ASP A 22 7.44 -24.81 24.15
CA ASP A 22 6.19 -25.51 24.47
C ASP A 22 6.39 -27.01 24.86
N GLY A 23 7.54 -27.58 24.48
CA GLY A 23 7.92 -28.96 24.72
C GLY A 23 7.76 -29.92 23.53
N LEU A 24 7.47 -29.42 22.34
CA LEU A 24 7.79 -30.06 21.06
C LEU A 24 9.24 -29.71 20.68
N SER A 25 9.62 -29.95 19.44
CA SER A 25 10.94 -29.59 18.96
C SER A 25 10.77 -29.08 17.55
N ASP A 26 11.59 -28.14 17.11
CA ASP A 26 11.41 -27.48 15.83
C ASP A 26 11.25 -28.48 14.67
N GLY A 27 11.95 -29.62 14.75
CA GLY A 27 11.82 -30.69 13.76
C GLY A 27 10.64 -31.66 13.93
N GLU A 28 10.06 -31.78 15.12
CA GLU A 28 8.79 -32.48 15.35
C GLU A 28 7.62 -31.63 14.85
N GLU A 29 7.70 -30.32 15.02
CA GLU A 29 6.68 -29.36 14.57
C GLU A 29 6.56 -29.35 13.05
N VAL A 30 7.65 -28.99 12.37
CA VAL A 30 7.71 -28.88 10.92
C VAL A 30 7.49 -30.21 10.17
N ASN A 31 7.91 -31.36 10.74
CA ASN A 31 7.84 -32.63 10.02
C ASN A 31 6.70 -33.55 10.46
N SER A 32 5.95 -33.22 11.51
CA SER A 32 4.97 -34.15 12.08
C SER A 32 3.66 -33.53 12.54
N THR A 33 3.66 -32.27 13.01
CA THR A 33 2.43 -31.63 13.51
C THR A 33 1.97 -30.45 12.66
N GLY A 34 2.85 -29.87 11.83
CA GLY A 34 2.52 -28.73 10.98
C GLY A 34 2.42 -27.40 11.72
N THR A 35 2.78 -27.37 13.01
CA THR A 35 2.73 -26.20 13.88
C THR A 35 3.94 -25.28 13.70
N ASP A 36 3.81 -23.99 14.06
CA ASP A 36 4.91 -23.01 13.91
C ASP A 36 5.95 -23.20 15.03
N PRO A 37 7.19 -23.58 14.72
CA PRO A 37 8.23 -23.79 15.73
C PRO A 37 8.72 -22.52 16.46
N ASN A 38 8.17 -21.35 16.13
CA ASN A 38 8.40 -20.09 16.86
C ASN A 38 7.17 -19.64 17.68
N ASP A 39 6.02 -20.29 17.52
CA ASP A 39 4.83 -20.04 18.33
C ASP A 39 4.60 -21.21 19.28
N ALA A 40 4.30 -20.90 20.53
CA ALA A 40 4.06 -21.93 21.55
C ALA A 40 2.59 -22.37 21.62
N ASP A 41 1.71 -21.75 20.84
CA ASP A 41 0.24 -21.88 20.82
C ASP A 41 -0.26 -21.50 19.41
N THR A 42 0.00 -22.36 18.42
CA THR A 42 -0.14 -22.05 16.98
C THR A 42 -1.56 -21.64 16.59
N ASP A 43 -2.58 -22.27 17.17
CA ASP A 43 -3.99 -21.90 16.94
C ASP A 43 -4.52 -20.81 17.89
N GLY A 44 -3.73 -20.38 18.87
CA GLY A 44 -4.05 -19.25 19.75
C GLY A 44 -5.16 -19.50 20.78
N ASP A 45 -5.55 -20.76 21.01
CA ASP A 45 -6.71 -21.12 21.83
C ASP A 45 -6.45 -21.04 23.36
N GLY A 46 -5.17 -20.87 23.73
CA GLY A 46 -4.66 -20.80 25.10
C GLY A 46 -4.15 -22.13 25.68
N LEU A 47 -3.94 -23.15 24.86
CA LEU A 47 -3.45 -24.48 25.19
C LEU A 47 -2.26 -24.90 24.31
N GLY A 48 -1.13 -24.23 24.41
CA GLY A 48 0.06 -24.56 23.62
C GLY A 48 0.35 -25.99 23.14
N ASP A 49 0.81 -26.10 21.90
CA ASP A 49 0.85 -27.27 21.01
C ASP A 49 1.43 -28.53 21.67
N GLY A 50 2.53 -28.35 22.41
CA GLY A 50 3.18 -29.44 23.12
C GLY A 50 2.34 -30.03 24.24
N VAL A 51 1.43 -29.26 24.85
CA VAL A 51 0.41 -29.77 25.77
C VAL A 51 -0.60 -30.61 25.02
N GLU A 52 -1.00 -30.17 23.84
CA GLU A 52 -2.03 -30.80 23.03
C GLU A 52 -1.60 -32.17 22.55
N VAL A 53 -0.51 -32.20 21.80
CA VAL A 53 0.06 -33.41 21.23
C VAL A 53 0.42 -34.42 22.33
N ASN A 54 0.95 -33.98 23.47
CA ASN A 54 1.46 -34.89 24.50
C ASN A 54 0.46 -35.23 25.62
N THR A 55 -0.57 -34.42 25.85
CA THR A 55 -1.40 -34.51 27.06
C THR A 55 -2.89 -34.70 26.78
N THR A 56 -3.51 -33.80 26.02
CA THR A 56 -4.96 -33.83 25.72
C THR A 56 -5.25 -34.68 24.48
N ALA A 57 -4.29 -34.75 23.55
CA ALA A 57 -4.42 -35.34 22.22
C ALA A 57 -5.48 -34.62 21.36
N THR A 58 -5.52 -33.29 21.51
CA THR A 58 -6.23 -32.33 20.64
C THR A 58 -5.37 -31.96 19.42
N ASN A 59 -5.97 -31.28 18.44
CA ASN A 59 -5.30 -30.84 17.22
C ASN A 59 -4.73 -29.42 17.41
N PRO A 60 -3.40 -29.23 17.43
CA PRO A 60 -2.78 -27.92 17.71
C PRO A 60 -2.86 -26.88 16.58
N LEU A 61 -3.67 -27.16 15.56
CA LEU A 61 -3.97 -26.26 14.45
C LEU A 61 -5.47 -25.89 14.42
N ASN A 62 -6.25 -26.34 15.41
CA ASN A 62 -7.68 -26.13 15.47
C ASN A 62 -8.10 -25.79 16.90
N GLU A 63 -8.54 -24.54 17.09
CA GLU A 63 -8.97 -24.01 18.38
C GLU A 63 -10.05 -24.85 19.08
N ASP A 64 -10.91 -25.59 18.36
CA ASP A 64 -12.02 -26.39 18.92
C ASP A 64 -12.05 -27.79 18.28
N THR A 65 -11.29 -28.73 18.87
CA THR A 65 -11.05 -30.08 18.32
C THR A 65 -12.34 -30.91 18.17
N ASP A 66 -13.32 -30.74 19.06
CA ASP A 66 -14.58 -31.51 19.01
C ASP A 66 -15.80 -30.70 18.56
N SER A 67 -15.57 -29.46 18.13
CA SER A 67 -16.51 -28.57 17.46
C SER A 67 -17.81 -28.40 18.23
N ASP A 68 -17.70 -28.25 19.55
CA ASP A 68 -18.85 -28.10 20.45
C ASP A 68 -19.16 -26.63 20.80
N GLY A 69 -18.27 -25.72 20.37
CA GLY A 69 -18.31 -24.28 20.56
C GLY A 69 -17.52 -23.79 21.78
N LEU A 70 -16.60 -24.59 22.31
CA LEU A 70 -15.62 -24.21 23.33
C LEU A 70 -14.23 -24.59 22.85
N SER A 71 -13.28 -23.65 22.94
CA SER A 71 -11.91 -24.00 22.59
C SER A 71 -11.31 -25.03 23.54
N ASP A 72 -10.37 -25.83 23.07
CA ASP A 72 -9.71 -26.88 23.85
C ASP A 72 -9.06 -26.29 25.12
N GLY A 73 -8.49 -25.09 24.98
CA GLY A 73 -7.96 -24.25 26.03
C GLY A 73 -9.02 -23.78 27.03
N GLU A 74 -10.21 -23.35 26.59
CA GLU A 74 -11.32 -23.02 27.51
C GLU A 74 -11.76 -24.26 28.29
N GLU A 75 -11.82 -25.40 27.64
CA GLU A 75 -12.28 -26.64 28.24
C GLU A 75 -11.34 -27.16 29.33
N VAL A 76 -10.05 -27.20 29.02
CA VAL A 76 -9.02 -27.67 29.94
C VAL A 76 -8.82 -26.69 31.09
N ASN A 77 -8.82 -25.38 30.81
CA ASN A 77 -8.47 -24.37 31.81
C ASN A 77 -9.65 -23.89 32.66
N SER A 78 -10.87 -23.90 32.12
CA SER A 78 -12.03 -23.22 32.72
C SER A 78 -13.18 -24.14 33.11
N THR A 79 -13.68 -24.97 32.19
CA THR A 79 -14.90 -25.79 32.40
C THR A 79 -14.56 -27.15 33.01
N GLY A 80 -13.43 -27.74 32.63
CA GLY A 80 -12.96 -29.07 33.00
C GLY A 80 -13.69 -30.20 32.28
N THR A 81 -14.21 -29.93 31.08
CA THR A 81 -14.75 -30.89 30.10
C THR A 81 -13.61 -31.58 29.35
N ASP A 82 -13.92 -32.58 28.53
CA ASP A 82 -12.96 -33.39 27.78
C ASP A 82 -12.92 -32.86 26.33
N PRO A 83 -11.82 -32.23 25.87
CA PRO A 83 -11.76 -31.50 24.59
C PRO A 83 -11.71 -32.38 23.34
N ASN A 84 -12.38 -33.51 23.42
CA ASN A 84 -12.38 -34.60 22.44
C ASN A 84 -13.74 -35.33 22.50
N ASP A 85 -14.69 -34.79 23.25
CA ASP A 85 -16.00 -35.36 23.56
C ASP A 85 -17.00 -34.21 23.81
N ALA A 86 -17.58 -33.72 22.71
CA ALA A 86 -18.56 -32.63 22.66
C ALA A 86 -19.75 -32.74 23.65
N ASP A 87 -19.97 -33.88 24.32
CA ASP A 87 -20.92 -34.05 25.44
C ASP A 87 -20.25 -34.88 26.57
N THR A 88 -19.35 -34.25 27.32
CA THR A 88 -18.50 -34.89 28.35
C THR A 88 -19.30 -35.73 29.35
N ASP A 89 -20.53 -35.34 29.68
CA ASP A 89 -21.35 -36.00 30.68
C ASP A 89 -22.39 -37.00 30.13
N GLY A 90 -22.59 -36.99 28.81
CA GLY A 90 -23.49 -37.87 28.07
C GLY A 90 -24.98 -37.57 28.33
N GLY A 91 -25.30 -36.31 28.62
CA GLY A 91 -26.65 -35.78 28.90
C GLY A 91 -27.49 -35.58 27.63
N GLY A 92 -26.82 -35.38 26.49
CA GLY A 92 -27.39 -35.12 25.18
C GLY A 92 -27.63 -33.64 24.89
N VAL A 93 -26.77 -32.78 25.43
CA VAL A 93 -26.59 -31.35 25.10
C VAL A 93 -25.08 -31.14 25.13
N THR A 94 -24.50 -30.45 24.14
CA THR A 94 -23.05 -30.25 24.10
C THR A 94 -22.54 -29.35 25.21
N ASP A 95 -21.28 -29.52 25.61
CA ASP A 95 -20.68 -28.76 26.71
C ASP A 95 -20.69 -27.26 26.42
N GLY A 96 -20.39 -26.85 25.17
CA GLY A 96 -20.50 -25.48 24.71
C GLY A 96 -21.90 -24.89 24.84
N VAL A 97 -22.96 -25.64 24.53
CA VAL A 97 -24.35 -25.16 24.73
C VAL A 97 -24.70 -25.03 26.22
N GLU A 98 -24.21 -25.94 27.06
CA GLU A 98 -24.44 -25.89 28.49
C GLU A 98 -23.76 -24.68 29.15
N VAL A 99 -22.55 -24.34 28.71
CA VAL A 99 -21.74 -23.23 29.22
C VAL A 99 -22.24 -21.87 28.70
N THR A 100 -22.41 -21.74 27.39
CA THR A 100 -22.66 -20.44 26.74
C THR A 100 -24.14 -20.01 26.81
N LEU A 101 -25.08 -20.97 26.70
CA LEU A 101 -26.49 -20.65 26.45
C LEU A 101 -27.45 -21.04 27.57
N ASP A 102 -27.37 -22.27 28.08
CA ASP A 102 -28.30 -22.78 29.11
C ASP A 102 -27.83 -22.51 30.55
N GLY A 103 -26.53 -22.34 30.77
CA GLY A 103 -25.91 -22.14 32.07
C GLY A 103 -26.14 -23.32 33.03
N THR A 104 -26.23 -24.52 32.46
CA THR A 104 -26.25 -25.82 33.15
C THR A 104 -24.81 -26.29 33.43
N ASP A 105 -24.64 -27.43 34.10
CA ASP A 105 -23.31 -27.89 34.52
C ASP A 105 -22.87 -29.00 33.55
N PRO A 106 -21.88 -28.77 32.65
CA PRO A 106 -21.43 -29.72 31.61
C PRO A 106 -20.83 -31.03 32.15
N LEU A 107 -20.92 -31.24 33.47
CA LEU A 107 -20.45 -32.42 34.18
C LEU A 107 -21.58 -33.10 35.00
N ASP A 108 -22.84 -32.68 34.84
CA ASP A 108 -24.05 -33.26 35.47
C ASP A 108 -25.25 -33.42 34.50
N ALA A 109 -25.23 -34.56 33.78
CA ALA A 109 -26.24 -35.16 32.89
C ALA A 109 -27.69 -35.30 33.42
N THR A 110 -28.03 -34.63 34.53
CA THR A 110 -29.36 -34.61 35.12
C THR A 110 -29.99 -33.22 35.16
N ASP A 111 -29.29 -32.17 34.75
CA ASP A 111 -29.80 -30.80 34.71
C ASP A 111 -29.94 -30.19 33.30
N ASP A 112 -29.35 -30.84 32.31
CA ASP A 112 -29.54 -30.66 30.87
C ASP A 112 -31.02 -30.78 30.46
N VAL A 113 -31.38 -29.84 29.59
CA VAL A 113 -32.76 -29.56 29.21
C VAL A 113 -33.03 -30.17 27.84
N VAL A 114 -33.09 -31.50 27.78
CA VAL A 114 -33.30 -32.38 26.60
C VAL A 114 -34.64 -32.17 25.85
N SER A 115 -35.01 -30.94 25.48
CA SER A 115 -36.16 -30.65 24.61
C SER A 115 -35.96 -29.39 23.78
N VAL A 116 -34.79 -29.30 23.19
CA VAL A 116 -34.43 -28.34 22.15
C VAL A 116 -35.09 -28.80 20.84
N ALA A 117 -35.55 -27.83 20.05
CA ALA A 117 -36.08 -28.13 18.73
C ALA A 117 -34.89 -28.40 17.81
N ASP A 118 -35.10 -29.28 16.84
CA ASP A 118 -34.17 -29.69 15.80
C ASP A 118 -35.10 -29.67 14.58
N THR A 119 -34.91 -28.67 13.71
CA THR A 119 -35.97 -28.16 12.83
C THR A 119 -35.91 -28.78 11.44
N ASP A 120 -34.72 -28.99 10.91
CA ASP A 120 -34.27 -29.74 9.71
C ASP A 120 -34.16 -31.24 9.99
N GLY A 121 -33.73 -31.66 11.18
CA GLY A 121 -33.62 -33.08 11.56
C GLY A 121 -32.28 -33.72 11.25
N ASP A 122 -31.21 -32.94 11.17
CA ASP A 122 -29.87 -33.34 10.72
C ASP A 122 -29.08 -34.10 11.82
N GLY A 123 -29.26 -33.72 13.08
CA GLY A 123 -28.49 -34.28 14.19
C GLY A 123 -28.15 -33.24 15.24
N LEU A 124 -28.05 -31.99 14.83
CA LEU A 124 -27.89 -30.81 15.68
C LEU A 124 -29.27 -30.28 16.08
N ASN A 125 -29.32 -29.44 17.09
CA ASN A 125 -30.54 -28.77 17.49
C ASN A 125 -30.44 -27.26 17.28
N ASP A 126 -31.58 -26.56 17.20
CA ASP A 126 -31.71 -25.13 16.89
C ASP A 126 -30.80 -24.20 17.73
N LYS A 127 -30.22 -24.70 18.83
CA LYS A 127 -29.27 -23.97 19.65
C LYS A 127 -27.81 -24.39 19.44
N GLU A 128 -27.54 -25.65 19.14
CA GLU A 128 -26.21 -26.12 18.71
C GLU A 128 -25.87 -25.42 17.39
N GLU A 129 -26.79 -25.41 16.44
CA GLU A 129 -26.67 -24.70 15.16
C GLU A 129 -26.47 -23.19 15.36
N ALA A 130 -27.11 -22.60 16.39
CA ALA A 130 -26.92 -21.19 16.71
C ALA A 130 -25.56 -20.86 17.35
N VAL A 131 -24.84 -21.86 17.87
CA VAL A 131 -23.48 -21.72 18.40
C VAL A 131 -22.48 -21.89 17.25
N LEU A 132 -22.68 -22.91 16.41
CA LEU A 132 -21.85 -23.21 15.24
C LEU A 132 -22.05 -22.25 14.07
N GLY A 133 -23.13 -21.48 14.06
CA GLY A 133 -23.42 -20.49 13.01
C GLY A 133 -24.21 -21.06 11.83
N THR A 134 -24.53 -22.36 11.84
CA THR A 134 -25.31 -23.05 10.82
C THR A 134 -26.81 -22.68 10.85
N ASP A 135 -27.55 -22.86 9.74
CA ASP A 135 -28.98 -22.46 9.66
C ASP A 135 -29.89 -23.53 10.28
N PRO A 136 -30.64 -23.23 11.37
CA PRO A 136 -31.62 -24.14 11.99
C PRO A 136 -32.84 -24.52 11.16
N ALA A 137 -32.76 -24.44 9.84
CA ALA A 137 -33.78 -24.90 8.93
C ALA A 137 -33.20 -25.55 7.67
N ASP A 138 -31.87 -25.55 7.53
CA ASP A 138 -31.14 -26.30 6.52
C ASP A 138 -30.36 -27.42 7.20
N ALA A 139 -30.13 -28.52 6.49
CA ALA A 139 -29.48 -29.71 7.08
C ALA A 139 -28.02 -29.88 6.62
N ASP A 140 -27.53 -28.87 5.91
CA ASP A 140 -26.40 -28.85 4.95
C ASP A 140 -26.27 -27.36 4.54
N THR A 141 -25.59 -26.59 5.39
CA THR A 141 -25.60 -25.12 5.38
C THR A 141 -24.69 -24.54 4.29
N ASP A 142 -23.52 -25.11 4.12
CA ASP A 142 -22.51 -24.80 3.11
C ASP A 142 -22.86 -25.41 1.74
N GLY A 143 -23.55 -26.56 1.72
CA GLY A 143 -24.17 -27.14 0.53
C GLY A 143 -23.28 -28.11 -0.27
N ASP A 144 -22.23 -28.64 0.32
CA ASP A 144 -21.33 -29.64 -0.27
C ASP A 144 -21.94 -31.05 -0.40
N GLY A 145 -23.05 -31.30 0.32
CA GLY A 145 -23.75 -32.58 0.35
C GLY A 145 -23.27 -33.57 1.41
N LEU A 146 -22.41 -33.14 2.34
CA LEU A 146 -22.33 -33.67 3.69
C LEU A 146 -23.49 -33.04 4.49
N GLY A 147 -23.33 -32.57 5.71
CA GLY A 147 -24.44 -31.88 6.36
C GLY A 147 -24.17 -31.71 7.83
N ASP A 148 -24.62 -30.58 8.36
CA ASP A 148 -24.01 -29.96 9.54
C ASP A 148 -23.83 -30.94 10.71
N GLY A 149 -24.84 -31.76 11.00
CA GLY A 149 -24.76 -32.78 12.03
C GLY A 149 -23.84 -33.97 11.72
N ASP A 150 -23.73 -34.42 10.47
CA ASP A 150 -22.78 -35.47 10.09
C ASP A 150 -21.34 -34.93 10.11
N GLU A 151 -21.13 -33.66 9.78
CA GLU A 151 -19.82 -32.98 9.81
C GLU A 151 -19.27 -32.90 11.24
N VAL A 152 -20.04 -32.30 12.14
CA VAL A 152 -19.65 -32.12 13.55
C VAL A 152 -19.53 -33.47 14.28
N ASN A 153 -20.41 -34.44 14.02
CA ASN A 153 -20.47 -35.66 14.83
C ASN A 153 -19.66 -36.85 14.28
N ASP A 154 -19.45 -36.93 12.96
CA ASP A 154 -18.88 -38.12 12.31
C ASP A 154 -17.55 -37.83 11.58
N THR A 155 -17.31 -36.64 11.02
CA THR A 155 -16.08 -36.31 10.23
C THR A 155 -15.17 -35.25 10.84
N ALA A 156 -15.68 -34.43 11.76
CA ALA A 156 -14.98 -33.29 12.37
C ALA A 156 -14.49 -32.25 11.35
N THR A 157 -15.30 -32.00 10.32
CA THR A 157 -15.11 -30.95 9.30
C THR A 157 -15.95 -29.71 9.61
N ASP A 158 -15.67 -28.55 8.99
CA ASP A 158 -16.39 -27.29 9.26
C ASP A 158 -17.72 -27.22 8.48
N PRO A 159 -18.89 -27.23 9.14
CA PRO A 159 -20.19 -27.17 8.47
C PRO A 159 -20.54 -25.83 7.79
N LEU A 160 -19.60 -24.88 7.75
CA LEU A 160 -19.69 -23.62 7.02
C LEU A 160 -18.73 -23.53 5.83
N ASP A 161 -17.82 -24.50 5.69
CA ASP A 161 -16.86 -24.59 4.60
C ASP A 161 -17.17 -25.80 3.71
N GLN A 162 -17.06 -25.63 2.39
CA GLN A 162 -17.31 -26.74 1.48
C GLN A 162 -16.11 -27.67 1.35
N ASP A 163 -14.89 -27.19 1.62
CA ASP A 163 -13.62 -27.88 1.37
C ASP A 163 -12.66 -27.57 2.53
N THR A 164 -12.74 -28.37 3.60
CA THR A 164 -12.10 -28.11 4.89
C THR A 164 -10.56 -28.12 4.80
N ASP A 165 -9.97 -28.93 3.91
CA ASP A 165 -8.51 -29.01 3.75
C ASP A 165 -7.96 -28.27 2.51
N GLY A 166 -8.84 -27.72 1.68
CA GLY A 166 -8.52 -26.81 0.59
C GLY A 166 -7.87 -27.50 -0.62
N ASP A 167 -8.10 -28.80 -0.81
CA ASP A 167 -7.44 -29.60 -1.83
C ASP A 167 -8.15 -29.57 -3.21
N GLY A 168 -9.35 -28.98 -3.23
CA GLY A 168 -10.22 -28.83 -4.40
C GLY A 168 -11.35 -29.86 -4.48
N LEU A 169 -11.46 -30.81 -3.54
CA LEU A 169 -12.62 -31.66 -3.34
C LEU A 169 -13.40 -31.19 -2.12
N SER A 170 -14.71 -31.06 -2.29
CA SER A 170 -15.55 -30.75 -1.14
C SER A 170 -15.64 -31.93 -0.17
N ASP A 171 -15.78 -31.70 1.14
CA ASP A 171 -15.82 -32.73 2.19
C ASP A 171 -16.87 -33.83 1.89
N GLY A 172 -18.03 -33.38 1.41
CA GLY A 172 -19.12 -34.23 0.97
C GLY A 172 -18.78 -35.09 -0.25
N GLU A 173 -17.97 -34.60 -1.19
CA GLU A 173 -17.47 -35.38 -2.32
C GLU A 173 -16.48 -36.45 -1.86
N GLU A 174 -15.65 -36.11 -0.88
CA GLU A 174 -14.64 -37.02 -0.36
C GLU A 174 -15.22 -38.21 0.40
N VAL A 175 -16.09 -37.89 1.36
CA VAL A 175 -16.76 -38.88 2.21
C VAL A 175 -17.71 -39.75 1.39
N ASN A 176 -18.40 -39.18 0.40
CA ASN A 176 -19.43 -39.91 -0.33
C ASN A 176 -18.94 -40.59 -1.61
N THR A 177 -17.82 -40.15 -2.20
CA THR A 177 -17.44 -40.57 -3.57
C THR A 177 -16.03 -41.13 -3.70
N THR A 178 -15.00 -40.49 -3.14
CA THR A 178 -13.59 -40.90 -3.29
C THR A 178 -13.13 -41.81 -2.15
N ASP A 179 -13.79 -41.75 -0.98
CA ASP A 179 -13.38 -42.40 0.27
C ASP A 179 -11.99 -41.86 0.78
N THR A 180 -11.66 -40.59 0.48
CA THR A 180 -10.50 -39.82 1.02
C THR A 180 -10.84 -39.18 2.37
N ASP A 181 -9.85 -38.64 3.08
CA ASP A 181 -10.01 -38.05 4.41
C ASP A 181 -10.16 -36.53 4.30
N PRO A 182 -11.33 -35.93 4.58
CA PRO A 182 -11.63 -34.53 4.30
C PRO A 182 -10.96 -33.50 5.24
N ASN A 183 -9.86 -33.90 5.87
CA ASN A 183 -9.04 -33.06 6.73
C ASN A 183 -7.56 -33.25 6.37
N ASP A 184 -7.27 -33.88 5.23
CA ASP A 184 -5.94 -34.30 4.80
C ASP A 184 -5.84 -34.23 3.27
N ALA A 185 -5.36 -33.10 2.78
CA ALA A 185 -5.25 -32.79 1.36
C ALA A 185 -4.45 -33.82 0.53
N ASP A 186 -3.69 -34.74 1.14
CA ASP A 186 -3.00 -35.86 0.47
C ASP A 186 -3.15 -37.15 1.30
N THR A 187 -4.34 -37.78 1.24
CA THR A 187 -4.73 -38.96 2.05
C THR A 187 -3.71 -40.12 2.00
N ASP A 188 -2.91 -40.23 0.93
CA ASP A 188 -2.01 -41.36 0.71
C ASP A 188 -0.50 -41.07 0.79
N ASP A 189 -0.15 -39.82 1.10
CA ASP A 189 1.22 -39.28 1.15
C ASP A 189 1.99 -39.46 -0.18
N GLY A 190 1.29 -39.35 -1.31
CA GLY A 190 1.80 -39.56 -2.67
C GLY A 190 2.58 -38.36 -3.22
N GLY A 191 2.27 -37.17 -2.71
CA GLY A 191 2.80 -35.89 -3.14
C GLY A 191 2.01 -35.21 -4.26
N ILE A 192 0.77 -35.66 -4.51
CA ILE A 192 -0.25 -34.98 -5.31
C ILE A 192 -1.51 -34.98 -4.43
N SER A 193 -2.24 -33.85 -4.35
CA SER A 193 -3.45 -33.80 -3.52
C SER A 193 -4.57 -34.66 -4.08
N ASP A 194 -5.48 -35.11 -3.21
CA ASP A 194 -6.59 -35.99 -3.61
C ASP A 194 -7.44 -35.33 -4.71
N GLY A 195 -7.70 -34.03 -4.58
CA GLY A 195 -8.39 -33.22 -5.59
C GLY A 195 -7.63 -33.08 -6.90
N ALA A 196 -6.32 -32.92 -6.88
CA ALA A 196 -5.52 -32.91 -8.10
C ALA A 196 -5.56 -34.29 -8.81
N GLU A 197 -5.53 -35.39 -8.06
CA GLU A 197 -5.62 -36.73 -8.63
C GLU A 197 -6.99 -37.03 -9.25
N VAL A 198 -8.07 -36.58 -8.60
CA VAL A 198 -9.46 -36.80 -9.04
C VAL A 198 -9.85 -35.89 -10.21
N LEU A 199 -9.48 -34.62 -10.16
CA LEU A 199 -9.91 -33.60 -11.12
C LEU A 199 -9.00 -33.51 -12.36
N SER A 200 -7.68 -33.70 -12.20
CA SER A 200 -6.70 -33.39 -13.25
C SER A 200 -6.00 -34.62 -13.85
N ASP A 201 -5.38 -35.46 -13.03
CA ASP A 201 -4.45 -36.50 -13.51
C ASP A 201 -5.10 -37.90 -13.67
N GLY A 202 -6.22 -38.14 -12.98
CA GLY A 202 -6.97 -39.40 -13.04
C GLY A 202 -6.21 -40.60 -12.48
N THR A 203 -5.26 -40.34 -11.58
CA THR A 203 -4.57 -41.29 -10.69
C THR A 203 -5.49 -41.67 -9.52
N ASP A 204 -5.10 -42.63 -8.69
CA ASP A 204 -5.95 -43.18 -7.63
C ASP A 204 -5.56 -42.52 -6.30
N PRO A 205 -6.41 -41.66 -5.68
CA PRO A 205 -6.11 -40.88 -4.45
C PRO A 205 -5.94 -41.72 -3.17
N LEU A 206 -5.68 -43.02 -3.35
CA LEU A 206 -5.44 -43.99 -2.29
C LEU A 206 -4.28 -44.95 -2.65
N ASP A 207 -3.54 -44.68 -3.73
CA ASP A 207 -2.32 -45.37 -4.17
C ASP A 207 -1.22 -44.42 -4.69
N GLY A 208 -0.53 -43.73 -3.78
CA GLY A 208 0.63 -42.85 -3.97
C GLY A 208 1.89 -43.45 -4.64
N ALA A 209 1.73 -44.60 -5.27
CA ALA A 209 2.70 -45.21 -6.17
C ALA A 209 2.33 -45.04 -7.65
N ASP A 210 1.14 -44.50 -7.97
CA ASP A 210 0.67 -44.26 -9.33
C ASP A 210 0.58 -42.79 -9.74
N ASP A 211 0.99 -41.89 -8.86
CA ASP A 211 1.31 -40.49 -9.10
C ASP A 211 2.46 -40.43 -10.09
N VAL A 212 2.14 -40.08 -11.34
CA VAL A 212 3.14 -39.92 -12.40
C VAL A 212 2.93 -38.57 -13.05
N VAL A 213 3.63 -37.56 -12.52
CA VAL A 213 3.79 -36.25 -13.14
C VAL A 213 4.19 -36.43 -14.61
N SER A 214 3.32 -36.03 -15.52
CA SER A 214 3.61 -35.91 -16.95
C SER A 214 2.86 -34.72 -17.54
N ALA A 215 3.00 -33.57 -16.89
CA ALA A 215 2.76 -32.29 -17.54
C ALA A 215 3.78 -32.09 -18.70
N PRO A 216 3.39 -31.39 -19.78
CA PRO A 216 4.31 -31.06 -20.86
C PRO A 216 5.44 -30.16 -20.36
N ASP A 217 6.66 -30.48 -20.76
CA ASP A 217 7.91 -29.71 -20.59
C ASP A 217 8.38 -29.39 -22.02
N THR A 218 8.13 -28.16 -22.46
CA THR A 218 8.12 -27.79 -23.87
C THR A 218 9.51 -27.51 -24.42
N ASP A 219 10.39 -26.93 -23.63
CA ASP A 219 11.77 -26.62 -24.00
C ASP A 219 12.80 -27.67 -23.50
N GLY A 220 12.40 -28.52 -22.57
CA GLY A 220 13.13 -29.70 -22.11
C GLY A 220 14.15 -29.41 -21.01
N ASP A 221 13.92 -28.38 -20.19
CA ASP A 221 14.87 -27.89 -19.20
C ASP A 221 14.75 -28.59 -17.83
N GLY A 222 13.57 -29.14 -17.53
CA GLY A 222 13.27 -29.88 -16.30
C GLY A 222 12.05 -29.38 -15.55
N LEU A 223 11.56 -28.17 -15.85
CA LEU A 223 10.28 -27.64 -15.39
C LEU A 223 9.16 -28.01 -16.35
N THR A 224 7.94 -28.10 -15.83
CA THR A 224 6.77 -28.28 -16.67
C THR A 224 6.20 -26.92 -17.04
N ASN A 225 5.44 -26.85 -18.14
CA ASN A 225 4.77 -25.62 -18.55
C ASN A 225 3.88 -24.99 -17.47
N VAL A 226 3.43 -25.77 -16.48
CA VAL A 226 2.63 -25.28 -15.36
C VAL A 226 3.54 -24.70 -14.27
N ASP A 227 4.67 -25.36 -13.98
CA ASP A 227 5.68 -24.84 -13.06
C ASP A 227 6.25 -23.51 -13.59
N GLU A 228 6.53 -23.43 -14.89
CA GLU A 228 7.02 -22.22 -15.56
C GLU A 228 5.98 -21.09 -15.48
N ALA A 229 4.69 -21.41 -15.63
CA ALA A 229 3.62 -20.42 -15.49
C ALA A 229 3.48 -19.91 -14.04
N ALA A 230 3.68 -20.77 -13.03
CA ALA A 230 3.64 -20.39 -11.62
C ALA A 230 4.86 -19.56 -11.20
N LEU A 231 6.02 -19.84 -11.79
CA LEU A 231 7.28 -19.14 -11.53
C LEU A 231 7.46 -17.88 -12.40
N GLY A 232 6.55 -17.64 -13.36
CA GLY A 232 6.63 -16.50 -14.27
C GLY A 232 7.67 -16.62 -15.39
N THR A 233 8.26 -17.80 -15.60
CA THR A 233 9.27 -18.05 -16.65
C THR A 233 8.61 -18.38 -18.01
N ASP A 234 9.33 -18.28 -19.14
CA ASP A 234 8.74 -18.54 -20.48
C ASP A 234 8.74 -20.04 -20.81
N PRO A 235 7.58 -20.70 -20.97
CA PRO A 235 7.50 -22.14 -21.28
C PRO A 235 8.09 -22.60 -22.62
N ASN A 236 8.79 -21.72 -23.34
CA ASN A 236 9.45 -22.02 -24.60
C ASN A 236 10.93 -21.60 -24.61
N ASP A 237 11.44 -21.02 -23.52
CA ASP A 237 12.81 -20.57 -23.39
C ASP A 237 13.45 -21.11 -22.10
N SER A 238 14.40 -22.02 -22.27
CA SER A 238 14.97 -22.82 -21.18
C SER A 238 15.98 -22.05 -20.33
N ASP A 239 15.97 -20.74 -20.34
CA ASP A 239 16.98 -19.79 -19.81
C ASP A 239 16.37 -18.38 -19.95
N THR A 240 15.36 -18.11 -19.11
CA THR A 240 14.45 -16.96 -19.23
C THR A 240 15.17 -15.63 -19.02
N ASP A 241 16.06 -15.56 -18.03
CA ASP A 241 16.87 -14.38 -17.72
C ASP A 241 18.12 -14.24 -18.62
N GLY A 242 18.60 -15.35 -19.20
CA GLY A 242 19.68 -15.38 -20.18
C GLY A 242 21.09 -15.41 -19.57
N ASP A 243 21.23 -15.81 -18.32
CA ASP A 243 22.47 -15.82 -17.55
C ASP A 243 23.36 -17.05 -17.89
N GLY A 244 22.75 -18.08 -18.51
CA GLY A 244 23.38 -19.30 -18.99
C GLY A 244 23.25 -20.53 -18.09
N LEU A 245 22.47 -20.45 -17.01
CA LEU A 245 21.78 -21.58 -16.40
C LEU A 245 20.47 -21.85 -17.17
N THR A 246 19.66 -22.77 -16.67
CA THR A 246 18.34 -23.03 -17.24
C THR A 246 17.36 -22.94 -16.10
N ASP A 247 16.15 -22.46 -16.34
CA ASP A 247 15.15 -22.23 -15.29
C ASP A 247 14.98 -23.47 -14.39
N GLY A 248 14.94 -24.66 -14.98
CA GLY A 248 14.92 -25.93 -14.22
C GLY A 248 16.21 -26.33 -13.52
N GLU A 249 17.38 -25.89 -13.97
CA GLU A 249 18.64 -26.08 -13.23
C GLU A 249 18.71 -25.16 -12.01
N GLU A 250 18.17 -23.96 -12.14
CA GLU A 250 18.09 -22.95 -11.09
C GLU A 250 17.13 -23.40 -10.00
N VAL A 251 15.88 -23.66 -10.33
CA VAL A 251 14.85 -24.05 -9.36
C VAL A 251 15.13 -25.42 -8.71
N ILE A 252 15.61 -26.41 -9.47
CA ILE A 252 15.69 -27.80 -8.98
C ILE A 252 17.06 -28.13 -8.37
N GLU A 253 18.15 -27.53 -8.87
CA GLU A 253 19.51 -27.89 -8.44
C GLU A 253 20.26 -26.78 -7.69
N ARG A 254 19.99 -25.51 -7.96
CA ARG A 254 20.78 -24.38 -7.42
C ARG A 254 20.02 -23.48 -6.45
N PHE A 255 18.69 -23.54 -6.47
CA PHE A 255 17.79 -22.71 -5.69
C PHE A 255 17.99 -21.20 -5.91
N THR A 256 18.38 -20.82 -7.13
CA THR A 256 18.48 -19.42 -7.58
C THR A 256 17.19 -18.96 -8.28
N ASP A 257 17.00 -17.65 -8.44
CA ASP A 257 15.81 -17.06 -9.06
C ASP A 257 15.92 -17.09 -10.60
N PRO A 258 15.12 -17.90 -11.32
CA PRO A 258 15.19 -18.03 -12.78
C PRO A 258 14.72 -16.78 -13.56
N LEU A 259 14.29 -15.71 -12.87
CA LEU A 259 13.95 -14.42 -13.45
C LEU A 259 15.04 -13.35 -13.23
N SER A 260 16.08 -13.66 -12.46
CA SER A 260 17.15 -12.72 -12.10
C SER A 260 18.52 -13.24 -12.55
N GLU A 261 19.17 -12.50 -13.44
CA GLU A 261 20.53 -12.85 -13.91
C GLU A 261 21.57 -12.94 -12.77
N ASP A 262 21.30 -12.39 -11.57
CA ASP A 262 22.18 -12.30 -10.40
C ASP A 262 21.31 -12.38 -9.13
N THR A 263 21.23 -13.56 -8.49
CA THR A 263 20.31 -13.84 -7.38
C THR A 263 20.73 -13.18 -6.07
N ASP A 264 22.04 -13.15 -5.77
CA ASP A 264 22.56 -12.60 -4.51
C ASP A 264 23.07 -11.15 -4.62
N LEU A 265 22.97 -10.57 -5.82
CA LEU A 265 23.24 -9.17 -6.16
C LEU A 265 24.70 -8.76 -5.88
N ASP A 266 25.62 -9.71 -6.00
CA ASP A 266 27.04 -9.50 -5.75
C ASP A 266 27.80 -8.93 -6.98
N GLY A 267 27.13 -8.94 -8.14
CA GLY A 267 27.58 -8.45 -9.42
C GLY A 267 28.09 -9.52 -10.38
N LEU A 268 28.15 -10.80 -9.98
CA LEU A 268 28.33 -11.94 -10.87
C LEU A 268 26.99 -12.58 -11.17
N THR A 269 26.76 -12.94 -12.43
CA THR A 269 25.56 -13.70 -12.75
C THR A 269 25.67 -15.13 -12.22
N ASP A 270 24.57 -15.76 -11.82
CA ASP A 270 24.55 -17.10 -11.21
C ASP A 270 25.25 -18.14 -12.12
N GLY A 271 25.04 -18.02 -13.42
CA GLY A 271 25.67 -18.80 -14.47
C GLY A 271 27.18 -18.55 -14.59
N GLU A 272 27.66 -17.33 -14.38
CA GLU A 272 29.10 -17.04 -14.29
C GLU A 272 29.72 -17.69 -13.06
N GLU A 273 28.99 -17.70 -11.95
CA GLU A 273 29.47 -18.25 -10.70
C GLU A 273 29.63 -19.76 -10.75
N VAL A 274 28.55 -20.45 -11.12
CA VAL A 274 28.55 -21.90 -11.31
C VAL A 274 29.58 -22.33 -12.35
N ASN A 275 29.64 -21.65 -13.50
CA ASN A 275 30.41 -22.14 -14.64
C ASN A 275 31.88 -21.70 -14.63
N THR A 276 32.22 -20.59 -13.94
CA THR A 276 33.52 -19.94 -14.06
C THR A 276 34.29 -19.84 -12.75
N THR A 277 33.71 -19.26 -11.69
CA THR A 277 34.40 -18.96 -10.42
C THR A 277 34.31 -20.16 -9.48
N GLY A 278 33.16 -20.83 -9.46
CA GLY A 278 32.80 -21.91 -8.54
C GLY A 278 32.41 -21.42 -7.16
N THR A 279 31.93 -20.17 -7.08
CA THR A 279 31.25 -19.53 -5.94
C THR A 279 29.80 -20.02 -5.87
N ASP A 280 29.13 -19.74 -4.76
CA ASP A 280 27.76 -20.16 -4.48
C ASP A 280 26.80 -19.02 -4.86
N PRO A 281 25.94 -19.18 -5.88
CA PRO A 281 25.15 -18.07 -6.44
C PRO A 281 23.98 -17.58 -5.57
N ASN A 282 23.94 -17.99 -4.30
CA ASN A 282 22.99 -17.51 -3.31
C ASN A 282 23.72 -16.90 -2.10
N ASP A 283 25.03 -16.70 -2.20
CA ASP A 283 25.88 -16.22 -1.13
C ASP A 283 26.90 -15.23 -1.70
N ALA A 284 26.53 -13.95 -1.60
CA ALA A 284 27.33 -12.85 -2.12
C ALA A 284 28.78 -12.84 -1.59
N ASP A 285 29.12 -13.54 -0.50
CA ASP A 285 30.49 -13.74 0.01
C ASP A 285 30.71 -15.22 0.38
N THR A 286 30.89 -16.07 -0.64
CA THR A 286 31.00 -17.55 -0.53
C THR A 286 32.01 -18.01 0.53
N ASP A 287 33.07 -17.24 0.78
CA ASP A 287 34.13 -17.63 1.70
C ASP A 287 34.09 -16.94 3.08
N GLY A 288 33.17 -15.98 3.25
CA GLY A 288 32.89 -15.24 4.47
C GLY A 288 34.05 -14.35 4.91
N GLY A 289 34.84 -13.87 3.97
CA GLY A 289 36.03 -13.07 4.20
C GLY A 289 35.76 -11.55 4.29
N GLY A 290 34.54 -11.14 3.93
CA GLY A 290 33.99 -9.79 4.07
C GLY A 290 34.11 -8.93 2.81
N VAL A 291 34.36 -9.54 1.65
CA VAL A 291 34.32 -8.91 0.32
C VAL A 291 33.48 -9.82 -0.56
N THR A 292 32.58 -9.25 -1.37
CA THR A 292 31.71 -10.08 -2.21
C THR A 292 32.48 -10.75 -3.35
N ASP A 293 32.02 -11.92 -3.80
CA ASP A 293 32.70 -12.71 -4.82
C ASP A 293 32.86 -11.90 -6.13
N GLY A 294 31.84 -11.12 -6.49
CA GLY A 294 31.86 -10.20 -7.62
C GLY A 294 32.87 -9.07 -7.49
N VAL A 295 33.06 -8.52 -6.28
CA VAL A 295 34.11 -7.52 -6.04
C VAL A 295 35.50 -8.17 -6.16
N GLU A 296 35.68 -9.38 -5.65
CA GLU A 296 36.96 -10.10 -5.73
C GLU A 296 37.34 -10.45 -7.18
N VAL A 297 36.36 -10.86 -7.98
CA VAL A 297 36.55 -11.26 -9.38
C VAL A 297 36.73 -10.05 -10.30
N GLN A 298 35.94 -8.98 -10.11
CA GLN A 298 35.87 -7.87 -11.05
C GLN A 298 36.79 -6.70 -10.69
N SER A 299 36.99 -6.42 -9.39
CA SER A 299 37.59 -5.17 -8.92
C SER A 299 39.03 -5.32 -8.42
N ASP A 300 39.32 -6.25 -7.52
CA ASP A 300 40.64 -6.33 -6.86
C ASP A 300 41.52 -7.52 -7.33
N GLY A 301 40.89 -8.56 -7.89
CA GLY A 301 41.51 -9.78 -8.40
C GLY A 301 42.05 -10.71 -7.31
N THR A 302 41.45 -10.72 -6.12
CA THR A 302 41.63 -11.75 -5.07
C THR A 302 40.89 -13.05 -5.46
N ASP A 303 40.99 -14.08 -4.62
CA ASP A 303 40.44 -15.42 -4.92
C ASP A 303 39.15 -15.59 -4.13
N PRO A 304 37.96 -15.63 -4.76
CA PRO A 304 36.63 -15.64 -4.11
C PRO A 304 36.29 -16.95 -3.35
N LEU A 305 37.32 -17.68 -2.94
CA LEU A 305 37.24 -18.93 -2.21
C LEU A 305 38.36 -19.00 -1.14
N ASP A 306 39.06 -17.88 -0.88
CA ASP A 306 40.10 -17.70 0.13
C ASP A 306 40.00 -16.35 0.87
N GLY A 307 39.06 -16.31 1.83
CA GLY A 307 38.75 -15.28 2.84
C GLY A 307 39.91 -14.68 3.66
N THR A 308 41.15 -15.05 3.32
CA THR A 308 42.38 -14.56 3.93
C THR A 308 43.21 -13.66 3.00
N ASP A 309 42.84 -13.56 1.72
CA ASP A 309 43.48 -12.66 0.77
C ASP A 309 42.63 -11.46 0.34
N ASP A 310 41.39 -11.42 0.83
CA ASP A 310 40.44 -10.32 0.81
C ASP A 310 41.12 -9.03 1.21
N VAL A 311 41.01 -8.09 0.30
CA VAL A 311 41.28 -6.70 0.58
C VAL A 311 39.91 -6.08 0.73
N VAL A 312 39.45 -5.88 1.97
CA VAL A 312 38.27 -5.04 2.23
C VAL A 312 38.51 -3.68 1.56
N ILE A 313 37.99 -3.54 0.34
CA ILE A 313 37.87 -2.28 -0.36
C ILE A 313 36.54 -1.77 0.13
N ILE A 314 36.62 -0.93 1.15
CA ILE A 314 35.49 -0.12 1.54
C ILE A 314 35.20 0.76 0.32
N PRO A 315 33.98 0.72 -0.27
CA PRO A 315 33.63 1.54 -1.42
C PRO A 315 34.00 2.99 -1.16
N ASP A 316 34.63 3.61 -2.16
CA ASP A 316 35.09 5.00 -2.21
C ASP A 316 34.79 5.40 -3.66
N THR A 317 33.50 5.65 -3.90
CA THR A 317 32.88 5.64 -5.23
C THR A 317 33.39 6.78 -6.11
N ASP A 318 33.72 7.93 -5.51
CA ASP A 318 34.34 9.07 -6.19
C ASP A 318 35.89 9.08 -6.12
N GLY A 319 36.49 8.31 -5.21
CA GLY A 319 37.93 8.11 -5.08
C GLY A 319 38.65 9.22 -4.32
N ASP A 320 37.95 9.96 -3.46
CA ASP A 320 38.45 11.12 -2.74
C ASP A 320 39.23 10.74 -1.45
N GLY A 321 39.05 9.51 -0.98
CA GLY A 321 39.73 8.91 0.17
C GLY A 321 38.91 8.84 1.46
N LEU A 322 37.64 9.24 1.44
CA LEU A 322 36.60 8.72 2.33
C LEU A 322 36.03 7.44 1.73
N THR A 323 35.05 6.87 2.40
CA THR A 323 34.36 5.68 1.93
C THR A 323 32.88 6.00 1.93
N ASP A 324 32.09 5.38 1.05
CA ASP A 324 30.66 5.70 0.88
C ASP A 324 29.91 5.64 2.23
N ALA A 325 30.33 4.72 3.13
CA ALA A 325 29.77 4.61 4.48
C ALA A 325 30.30 5.66 5.48
N GLU A 326 31.53 6.17 5.30
CA GLU A 326 32.02 7.34 6.05
C GLU A 326 31.32 8.61 5.58
N GLU A 327 31.02 8.72 4.29
CA GLU A 327 30.33 9.86 3.67
C GLU A 327 28.87 9.95 4.12
N ASP A 328 28.15 8.82 4.17
CA ASP A 328 26.77 8.76 4.68
C ASP A 328 26.67 9.24 6.14
N VAL A 329 27.68 8.91 6.97
CA VAL A 329 27.76 9.39 8.37
C VAL A 329 28.13 10.88 8.46
N LEU A 330 28.88 11.39 7.47
CA LEU A 330 29.30 12.78 7.41
C LEU A 330 28.32 13.68 6.65
N GLY A 331 27.31 13.09 5.99
CA GLY A 331 26.34 13.79 5.15
C GLY A 331 26.89 14.27 3.80
N THR A 332 28.05 13.76 3.38
CA THR A 332 28.66 14.09 2.08
C THR A 332 28.15 13.16 0.98
N ASN A 333 28.36 13.51 -0.29
CA ASN A 333 27.83 12.76 -1.43
C ASN A 333 28.81 11.70 -1.95
N PRO A 334 28.52 10.38 -1.82
CA PRO A 334 29.42 9.30 -2.25
C PRO A 334 29.81 9.28 -3.73
N ASN A 335 29.17 10.10 -4.56
CA ASN A 335 29.43 10.19 -5.99
C ASN A 335 30.12 11.49 -6.43
N ASP A 336 30.49 12.38 -5.50
CA ASP A 336 31.06 13.69 -5.81
C ASP A 336 32.27 14.01 -4.92
N GLU A 337 33.45 14.02 -5.53
CA GLU A 337 34.76 14.12 -4.84
C GLU A 337 34.99 15.45 -4.08
N ASP A 338 34.02 16.36 -4.07
CA ASP A 338 34.03 17.76 -3.63
C ASP A 338 32.56 18.19 -3.43
N THR A 339 31.94 17.79 -2.31
CA THR A 339 30.48 17.88 -2.09
C THR A 339 29.96 19.32 -2.08
N ASP A 340 30.69 20.25 -1.49
CA ASP A 340 30.32 21.67 -1.43
C ASP A 340 30.85 22.49 -2.64
N GLY A 341 31.77 21.92 -3.43
CA GLY A 341 32.26 22.48 -4.68
C GLY A 341 33.31 23.59 -4.50
N ASP A 342 33.99 23.63 -3.36
CA ASP A 342 34.94 24.66 -2.96
C ASP A 342 36.36 24.45 -3.55
N GLY A 343 36.61 23.24 -4.07
CA GLY A 343 37.85 22.82 -4.72
C GLY A 343 38.89 22.13 -3.82
N LEU A 344 38.53 21.79 -2.57
CA LEU A 344 39.07 20.64 -1.84
C LEU A 344 38.23 19.41 -2.13
N ASN A 345 38.68 18.29 -1.60
CA ASN A 345 37.97 17.04 -1.70
C ASN A 345 37.60 16.65 -0.28
N ASP A 346 36.43 16.06 -0.06
CA ASP A 346 35.88 15.80 1.27
C ASP A 346 36.87 14.99 2.15
N GLY A 347 37.55 14.02 1.55
CA GLY A 347 38.58 13.23 2.20
C GLY A 347 39.85 14.00 2.56
N VAL A 348 40.20 15.05 1.81
CA VAL A 348 41.27 15.99 2.20
C VAL A 348 40.83 16.82 3.39
N GLU A 349 39.56 17.21 3.41
CA GLU A 349 39.01 18.07 4.44
C GLU A 349 38.99 17.39 5.80
N ILE A 350 38.48 16.17 5.84
CA ILE A 350 38.46 15.38 7.08
C ILE A 350 39.87 14.98 7.54
N ASN A 351 40.75 14.58 6.61
CA ASN A 351 42.02 13.94 6.99
C ASN A 351 43.20 14.90 7.17
N ASP A 352 43.24 16.01 6.43
CA ASP A 352 44.42 16.87 6.32
C ASP A 352 44.20 18.31 6.83
N THR A 353 43.00 18.89 6.69
CA THR A 353 42.68 20.27 7.15
C THR A 353 41.79 20.29 8.40
N ALA A 354 40.99 19.25 8.62
CA ALA A 354 39.95 19.17 9.65
C ALA A 354 38.84 20.22 9.48
N THR A 355 38.45 20.47 8.22
CA THR A 355 37.34 21.33 7.79
C THR A 355 36.06 20.50 7.55
N ASP A 356 34.93 21.19 7.39
CA ASP A 356 33.63 20.55 7.18
C ASP A 356 33.33 20.42 5.67
N PRO A 357 33.30 19.20 5.11
CA PRO A 357 33.16 18.97 3.66
C PRO A 357 31.78 19.33 3.06
N ASN A 358 30.83 19.75 3.89
CA ASN A 358 29.54 20.27 3.44
C ASN A 358 29.46 21.80 3.51
N ASN A 359 30.56 22.47 3.83
CA ASN A 359 30.59 23.90 4.03
C ASN A 359 31.80 24.53 3.33
N GLU A 360 31.52 25.23 2.23
CA GLU A 360 32.53 25.81 1.35
C GLU A 360 33.46 26.83 2.02
N ASP A 361 33.12 27.34 3.22
CA ASP A 361 33.94 28.27 4.02
C ASP A 361 33.82 27.92 5.53
N SER A 362 34.69 27.05 6.00
CA SER A 362 34.63 26.43 7.34
C SER A 362 34.81 27.41 8.50
N ASP A 363 35.51 28.51 8.30
CA ASP A 363 35.71 29.53 9.32
C ASP A 363 35.02 30.87 9.03
N SER A 364 34.27 30.91 7.93
CA SER A 364 33.36 31.98 7.52
C SER A 364 34.06 33.32 7.37
N ASP A 365 35.25 33.30 6.78
CA ASP A 365 36.12 34.47 6.65
C ASP A 365 36.10 35.12 5.26
N GLY A 366 35.40 34.46 4.32
CA GLY A 366 35.16 34.89 2.94
C GLY A 366 36.13 34.30 1.92
N LEU A 367 36.97 33.33 2.29
CA LEU A 367 37.71 32.47 1.37
C LEU A 367 37.21 31.05 1.53
N THR A 368 37.08 30.33 0.42
CA THR A 368 36.79 28.91 0.53
C THR A 368 37.99 28.14 1.07
N ASP A 369 37.75 27.04 1.77
CA ASP A 369 38.79 26.19 2.35
C ASP A 369 39.81 25.77 1.25
N GLY A 370 39.32 25.50 0.05
CA GLY A 370 40.10 25.25 -1.14
C GLY A 370 40.88 26.43 -1.68
N GLU A 371 40.36 27.64 -1.63
CA GLU A 371 41.14 28.84 -1.93
C GLU A 371 42.27 29.04 -0.91
N GLU A 372 42.01 28.75 0.35
CA GLU A 372 42.97 28.92 1.43
C GLU A 372 44.14 27.95 1.34
N VAL A 373 43.84 26.65 1.18
CA VAL A 373 44.86 25.62 1.07
C VAL A 373 45.64 25.74 -0.25
N ASN A 374 44.96 26.00 -1.37
CA ASN A 374 45.59 25.95 -2.68
C ASN A 374 46.26 27.26 -3.10
N SER A 375 45.77 28.42 -2.62
CA SER A 375 46.17 29.73 -3.15
C SER A 375 46.87 30.65 -2.14
N THR A 376 46.35 30.80 -0.93
CA THR A 376 46.84 31.77 0.07
C THR A 376 47.83 31.11 1.04
N GLY A 377 47.57 29.86 1.42
CA GLY A 377 48.30 29.08 2.42
C GLY A 377 47.95 29.45 3.86
N THR A 378 46.74 29.97 4.08
CA THR A 378 46.10 30.23 5.37
C THR A 378 45.52 28.93 5.94
N ASP A 379 45.07 28.94 7.19
CA ASP A 379 44.54 27.79 7.92
C ASP A 379 43.01 27.84 7.87
N PRO A 380 42.33 26.96 7.12
CA PRO A 380 40.90 27.06 6.81
C PRO A 380 39.95 26.75 7.98
N SER A 381 40.48 26.78 9.19
CA SER A 381 39.71 26.59 10.42
C SER A 381 39.99 27.71 11.43
N ASP A 382 40.74 28.73 11.01
CA ASP A 382 41.16 29.87 11.81
C ASP A 382 41.02 31.14 10.97
N PRO A 383 39.94 31.92 11.16
CA PRO A 383 39.57 33.02 10.27
C PRO A 383 40.51 34.23 10.41
N ASP A 384 41.65 34.09 11.11
CA ASP A 384 42.74 35.07 11.26
C ASP A 384 44.03 34.29 11.56
N THR A 385 44.55 33.59 10.55
CA THR A 385 45.69 32.65 10.63
C THR A 385 46.90 33.23 11.36
N ASP A 386 47.14 34.54 11.22
CA ASP A 386 48.30 35.20 11.80
C ASP A 386 48.04 35.96 13.12
N GLY A 387 46.77 36.08 13.50
CA GLY A 387 46.29 36.68 14.74
C GLY A 387 46.49 38.19 14.81
N GLY A 388 46.49 38.87 13.67
CA GLY A 388 46.70 40.31 13.53
C GLY A 388 45.42 41.14 13.66
N GLY A 389 44.25 40.50 13.57
CA GLY A 389 42.94 41.05 13.88
C GLY A 389 42.12 41.52 12.67
N VAL A 390 42.51 41.10 11.47
CA VAL A 390 41.71 41.17 10.23
C VAL A 390 41.66 39.75 9.67
N THR A 391 40.53 39.34 9.11
CA THR A 391 40.39 37.96 8.62
C THR A 391 41.16 37.73 7.33
N ASP A 392 41.59 36.51 7.08
CA ASP A 392 42.43 36.16 5.94
C ASP A 392 41.72 36.50 4.61
N GLY A 393 40.41 36.22 4.52
CA GLY A 393 39.60 36.57 3.37
C GLY A 393 39.47 38.06 3.12
N VAL A 394 39.39 38.88 4.16
CA VAL A 394 39.41 40.34 4.03
C VAL A 394 40.76 40.85 3.52
N GLU A 395 41.85 40.26 3.99
CA GLU A 395 43.19 40.65 3.56
C GLU A 395 43.45 40.31 2.08
N VAL A 396 42.92 39.18 1.61
CA VAL A 396 43.09 38.68 0.23
C VAL A 396 42.18 39.37 -0.77
N THR A 397 40.90 39.53 -0.44
CA THR A 397 39.86 40.02 -1.38
C THR A 397 39.76 41.55 -1.40
N LEU A 398 39.97 42.22 -0.25
CA LEU A 398 39.62 43.64 -0.09
C LEU A 398 40.81 44.60 0.16
N ASP A 399 41.66 44.35 1.17
CA ASP A 399 42.76 45.29 1.52
C ASP A 399 44.06 45.01 0.74
N GLY A 400 44.29 43.76 0.34
CA GLY A 400 45.50 43.31 -0.34
C GLY A 400 46.76 43.34 0.54
N THR A 401 46.56 43.20 1.85
CA THR A 401 47.58 42.91 2.87
C THR A 401 47.97 41.42 2.82
N ASP A 402 48.92 40.99 3.65
CA ASP A 402 49.48 39.63 3.58
C ASP A 402 48.87 38.80 4.72
N PRO A 403 47.98 37.82 4.44
CA PRO A 403 47.23 37.04 5.46
C PRO A 403 48.11 36.10 6.31
N LEU A 404 49.42 36.32 6.31
CA LEU A 404 50.42 35.59 7.08
C LEU A 404 51.39 36.56 7.79
N ASP A 405 51.12 37.86 7.78
CA ASP A 405 51.87 38.93 8.48
C ASP A 405 50.95 39.96 9.18
N GLY A 406 50.47 39.56 10.37
CA GLY A 406 49.64 40.29 11.36
C GLY A 406 50.11 41.66 11.86
N THR A 407 51.07 42.25 11.16
CA THR A 407 51.64 43.57 11.43
C THR A 407 51.35 44.59 10.33
N ASP A 408 50.71 44.19 9.23
CA ASP A 408 50.26 45.09 8.16
C ASP A 408 48.75 45.29 8.04
N ASP A 409 47.99 44.51 8.80
CA ASP A 409 46.55 44.57 9.01
C ASP A 409 46.12 45.95 9.50
N VAL A 410 45.07 46.46 8.87
CA VAL A 410 44.43 47.71 9.25
C VAL A 410 42.93 47.51 9.40
N ALA A 411 42.53 46.86 10.49
CA ALA A 411 41.15 46.74 10.95
C ALA A 411 40.36 48.08 10.88
N ASP A 412 39.11 48.01 10.37
CA ASP A 412 37.93 48.89 10.67
C ASP A 412 37.20 49.56 9.46
N VAL A 413 36.86 48.94 8.30
CA VAL A 413 35.96 49.66 7.32
C VAL A 413 35.18 48.88 6.22
N ILE A 414 34.87 47.57 6.31
CA ILE A 414 34.05 46.93 5.25
C ILE A 414 32.58 47.19 5.53
N ASP A 415 31.88 47.67 4.50
CA ASP A 415 30.52 48.22 4.45
C ASP A 415 30.11 47.98 2.98
N THR A 416 29.63 46.76 2.72
CA THR A 416 29.56 46.15 1.38
C THR A 416 28.49 46.77 0.49
N ASP A 417 27.32 47.01 1.06
CA ASP A 417 26.15 47.65 0.48
C ASP A 417 26.20 49.21 0.54
N ALA A 418 27.08 49.76 1.39
CA ALA A 418 27.36 51.18 1.59
C ALA A 418 26.25 51.97 2.32
N ASP A 419 25.52 51.33 3.23
CA ASP A 419 24.47 51.94 4.05
C ASP A 419 25.00 52.69 5.29
N GLY A 420 26.21 52.36 5.73
CA GLY A 420 26.87 52.97 6.88
C GLY A 420 27.04 52.05 8.10
N LEU A 421 26.49 50.84 8.07
CA LEU A 421 26.91 49.72 8.92
C LEU A 421 28.15 49.08 8.31
N THR A 422 28.71 48.13 9.04
CA THR A 422 29.75 47.26 8.51
C THR A 422 29.16 45.87 8.41
N ASP A 423 29.68 45.03 7.52
CA ASP A 423 29.20 43.66 7.34
C ASP A 423 29.16 42.87 8.66
N LYS A 424 30.07 43.20 9.59
CA LYS A 424 30.11 42.64 10.95
C LYS A 424 29.05 43.23 11.90
N GLU A 425 28.71 44.50 11.73
CA GLU A 425 27.59 45.11 12.44
C GLU A 425 26.26 44.54 11.93
N GLU A 426 26.14 44.24 10.64
CA GLU A 426 24.97 43.62 9.99
C GLU A 426 24.76 42.17 10.41
N GLU A 427 25.83 41.35 10.43
CA GLU A 427 25.81 39.98 10.97
C GLU A 427 25.26 39.91 12.41
N VAL A 428 25.55 40.93 13.23
CA VAL A 428 25.08 41.01 14.62
C VAL A 428 23.62 41.43 14.72
N LEU A 429 23.13 42.16 13.72
CA LEU A 429 21.76 42.67 13.65
C LEU A 429 20.82 41.73 12.87
N GLY A 430 21.37 40.80 12.09
CA GLY A 430 20.62 39.88 11.25
C GLY A 430 20.20 40.47 9.90
N THR A 431 20.74 41.63 9.53
CA THR A 431 20.48 42.30 8.25
C THR A 431 21.38 41.76 7.13
N ASP A 432 20.96 41.90 5.87
CA ASP A 432 21.69 41.39 4.71
C ASP A 432 22.86 42.31 4.33
N PRO A 433 24.14 41.89 4.47
CA PRO A 433 25.30 42.73 4.15
C PRO A 433 25.42 43.16 2.68
N ASP A 434 24.60 42.57 1.79
CA ASP A 434 24.51 42.93 0.37
C ASP A 434 23.28 43.80 0.02
N ASP A 435 22.33 44.01 0.96
CA ASP A 435 21.12 44.81 0.76
C ASP A 435 20.98 45.95 1.77
N ALA A 436 20.95 47.17 1.24
CA ALA A 436 21.00 48.39 2.05
C ALA A 436 19.68 48.82 2.68
N ASP A 437 18.65 48.00 2.60
CA ASP A 437 17.25 48.24 2.97
C ASP A 437 16.59 46.85 3.10
N SER A 438 16.96 46.14 4.18
CA SER A 438 16.70 44.70 4.36
C SER A 438 15.21 44.37 4.43
N ASP A 439 14.38 45.25 4.99
CA ASP A 439 12.92 45.09 5.07
C ASP A 439 12.18 45.76 3.89
N GLY A 440 12.83 46.65 3.13
CA GLY A 440 12.29 47.26 1.92
C GLY A 440 11.34 48.43 2.16
N ASP A 441 11.35 49.02 3.36
CA ASP A 441 10.45 50.10 3.78
C ASP A 441 10.89 51.48 3.24
N GLY A 442 12.13 51.57 2.76
CA GLY A 442 12.74 52.74 2.15
C GLY A 442 13.56 53.64 3.09
N LEU A 443 13.83 53.19 4.31
CA LEU A 443 15.03 53.54 5.08
C LEU A 443 16.15 52.58 4.70
N ASN A 444 17.31 52.78 5.31
CA ASN A 444 18.48 51.95 5.08
C ASN A 444 18.91 51.45 6.44
N ASP A 445 19.37 50.22 6.57
CA ASP A 445 19.62 49.56 7.86
C ASP A 445 20.54 50.41 8.77
N GLY A 446 21.55 51.05 8.19
CA GLY A 446 22.41 52.00 8.88
C GLY A 446 21.75 53.32 9.26
N GLU A 447 20.84 53.86 8.45
CA GLU A 447 20.02 55.01 8.86
C GLU A 447 19.08 54.63 10.02
N GLU A 448 18.62 53.39 10.05
CA GLU A 448 17.75 52.86 11.08
C GLU A 448 18.45 52.70 12.42
N VAL A 449 19.62 52.07 12.42
CA VAL A 449 20.41 51.86 13.64
C VAL A 449 20.96 53.17 14.21
N ASP A 450 21.48 54.07 13.36
CA ASP A 450 22.19 55.27 13.81
C ASP A 450 21.29 56.50 14.04
N ASP A 451 20.22 56.67 13.25
CA ASP A 451 19.46 57.93 13.19
C ASP A 451 17.98 57.81 13.67
N SER A 452 17.22 56.77 13.30
CA SER A 452 15.82 56.56 13.76
C SER A 452 15.68 55.63 14.98
N ALA A 453 16.63 54.72 15.20
CA ALA A 453 16.58 53.64 16.18
C ALA A 453 15.40 52.67 15.98
N THR A 454 15.04 52.40 14.73
CA THR A 454 14.05 51.41 14.27
C THR A 454 14.69 50.04 14.07
N ASP A 455 13.88 48.99 13.87
CA ASP A 455 14.35 47.64 13.62
C ASP A 455 14.50 47.38 12.11
N PRO A 456 15.73 47.22 11.59
CA PRO A 456 15.98 47.13 10.14
C PRO A 456 15.46 45.85 9.46
N LEU A 457 14.80 44.97 10.21
CA LEU A 457 14.13 43.77 9.69
C LEU A 457 12.61 43.85 9.74
N ASN A 458 12.05 44.98 10.20
CA ASN A 458 10.63 45.16 10.39
C ASN A 458 10.15 46.48 9.78
N GLU A 459 9.40 46.37 8.69
CA GLU A 459 8.90 47.52 7.93
C GLU A 459 8.07 48.52 8.79
N ASP A 460 7.48 48.11 9.92
CA ASP A 460 6.66 48.93 10.82
C ASP A 460 7.04 48.65 12.29
N THR A 461 7.99 49.42 12.83
CA THR A 461 8.59 49.16 14.15
C THR A 461 7.61 49.27 15.31
N ASP A 462 6.61 50.17 15.22
CA ASP A 462 5.65 50.40 16.30
C ASP A 462 4.24 49.86 16.05
N GLY A 463 4.02 49.24 14.88
CA GLY A 463 2.84 48.44 14.54
C GLY A 463 1.59 49.28 14.31
N ASP A 464 1.74 50.55 13.94
CA ASP A 464 0.64 51.50 13.85
C ASP A 464 -0.04 51.54 12.46
N GLY A 465 0.55 50.82 11.50
CA GLY A 465 0.13 50.71 10.12
C GLY A 465 0.81 51.69 9.16
N LEU A 466 1.84 52.42 9.60
CA LEU A 466 2.74 53.20 8.75
C LEU A 466 4.16 52.65 8.84
N ASN A 467 4.72 52.32 7.68
CA ASN A 467 6.10 51.90 7.64
C ASN A 467 7.06 53.02 8.09
N ASP A 468 8.16 52.65 8.76
CA ASP A 468 9.09 53.60 9.40
C ASP A 468 9.65 54.62 8.39
N GLY A 469 9.92 54.17 7.16
CA GLY A 469 10.36 54.98 6.05
C GLY A 469 9.30 55.94 5.55
N GLU A 470 8.02 55.59 5.57
CA GLU A 470 6.93 56.54 5.28
C GLU A 470 6.85 57.61 6.38
N GLU A 471 7.09 57.23 7.62
CA GLU A 471 7.03 58.12 8.77
C GLU A 471 8.15 59.16 8.78
N VAL A 472 9.39 58.70 8.65
CA VAL A 472 10.57 59.58 8.63
C VAL A 472 10.56 60.49 7.39
N ASN A 473 10.19 59.94 6.22
CA ASN A 473 10.32 60.67 4.96
C ASN A 473 9.11 61.54 4.61
N THR A 474 7.91 61.22 5.09
CA THR A 474 6.68 61.84 4.57
C THR A 474 5.79 62.50 5.62
N THR A 475 5.41 61.81 6.71
CA THR A 475 4.48 62.29 7.73
C THR A 475 5.22 63.12 8.77
N GLY A 476 6.44 62.71 9.13
CA GLY A 476 7.27 63.28 10.19
C GLY A 476 6.83 62.88 11.59
N THR A 477 6.20 61.71 11.72
CA THR A 477 5.90 60.99 12.98
C THR A 477 7.17 60.31 13.51
N ASP A 478 7.12 59.80 14.73
CA ASP A 478 8.21 59.11 15.42
C ASP A 478 8.01 57.60 15.26
N PRO A 479 8.84 56.89 14.47
CA PRO A 479 8.63 55.48 14.09
C PRO A 479 8.90 54.47 15.21
N ASN A 480 8.69 54.89 16.44
CA ASN A 480 8.93 54.13 17.67
C ASN A 480 7.84 54.46 18.70
N ASP A 481 6.81 55.18 18.27
CA ASP A 481 5.75 55.73 19.08
C ASP A 481 4.48 55.83 18.24
N ALA A 482 3.72 54.73 18.23
CA ALA A 482 2.48 54.57 17.48
C ALA A 482 1.44 55.70 17.65
N ASP A 483 1.60 56.62 18.61
CA ASP A 483 0.82 57.85 18.77
C ASP A 483 1.77 59.04 19.08
N SER A 484 2.48 59.53 18.06
CA SER A 484 3.54 60.56 18.14
C SER A 484 3.16 61.85 18.90
N ASP A 485 1.87 62.16 18.99
CA ASP A 485 1.39 63.39 19.59
C ASP A 485 0.60 63.24 20.90
N ASP A 486 0.54 62.01 21.43
CA ASP A 486 -0.21 61.60 22.62
C ASP A 486 -1.71 61.98 22.55
N GLY A 487 -2.29 61.96 21.36
CA GLY A 487 -3.64 62.43 21.06
C GLY A 487 -4.72 61.35 21.24
N GLY A 488 -4.31 60.08 21.24
CA GLY A 488 -5.11 58.89 21.51
C GLY A 488 -5.70 58.25 20.26
N VAL A 489 -5.12 58.49 19.10
CA VAL A 489 -5.36 57.79 17.82
C VAL A 489 -3.99 57.57 17.22
N THR A 490 -3.72 56.36 16.71
CA THR A 490 -2.40 56.06 16.14
C THR A 490 -2.14 56.83 14.84
N ASP A 491 -0.87 57.08 14.54
CA ASP A 491 -0.47 57.92 13.42
C ASP A 491 -0.94 57.33 12.08
N GLY A 492 -0.86 56.00 11.90
CA GLY A 492 -1.40 55.31 10.72
C GLY A 492 -2.90 55.47 10.54
N VAL A 493 -3.67 55.40 11.62
CA VAL A 493 -5.12 55.64 11.58
C VAL A 493 -5.45 57.10 11.21
N GLU A 494 -4.64 58.06 11.66
CA GLU A 494 -4.80 59.47 11.34
C GLU A 494 -4.52 59.77 9.85
N VAL A 495 -3.47 59.14 9.30
CA VAL A 495 -3.03 59.32 7.90
C VAL A 495 -3.96 58.65 6.89
N GLU A 496 -4.32 57.38 7.11
CA GLU A 496 -5.12 56.62 6.15
C GLU A 496 -6.64 56.89 6.24
N ILE A 497 -7.17 57.04 7.47
CA ILE A 497 -8.62 56.92 7.71
C ILE A 497 -9.28 58.26 8.07
N ASP A 498 -8.76 59.02 9.03
CA ASP A 498 -9.44 60.22 9.54
C ASP A 498 -9.00 61.52 8.83
N GLY A 499 -7.80 61.53 8.23
CA GLY A 499 -7.22 62.71 7.57
C GLY A 499 -6.99 63.88 8.54
N THR A 500 -6.80 63.57 9.81
CA THR A 500 -6.28 64.43 10.88
C THR A 500 -4.75 64.55 10.74
N ASP A 501 -4.13 65.37 11.58
CA ASP A 501 -2.69 65.64 11.51
C ASP A 501 -2.01 64.81 12.61
N PRO A 502 -1.22 63.75 12.28
CA PRO A 502 -0.57 62.80 13.22
C PRO A 502 0.55 63.44 14.07
N ASN A 503 0.39 64.71 14.36
CA ASN A 503 1.35 65.61 14.96
C ASN A 503 0.62 66.77 15.70
N ASP A 504 -0.72 66.78 15.72
CA ASP A 504 -1.59 67.70 16.45
C ASP A 504 -2.78 66.98 17.14
N GLY A 505 -2.48 66.33 18.28
CA GLY A 505 -3.36 65.68 19.26
C GLY A 505 -4.62 66.43 19.70
N GLY A 506 -4.76 67.68 19.27
CA GLY A 506 -5.93 68.54 19.46
C GLY A 506 -6.97 68.47 18.33
N ASP A 507 -6.67 67.82 17.21
CA ASP A 507 -7.57 67.63 16.08
C ASP A 507 -8.10 66.21 15.90
N ASP A 508 -7.49 65.28 16.63
CA ASP A 508 -7.90 63.90 16.85
C ASP A 508 -9.35 63.81 17.26
N LEU A 509 -10.01 62.83 16.65
CA LEU A 509 -11.39 62.54 16.96
C LEU A 509 -11.55 61.71 18.25
N THR A 510 -10.74 61.93 19.29
CA THR A 510 -10.83 61.51 20.72
C THR A 510 -12.08 60.72 21.17
N GLY A 511 -12.32 59.58 20.54
CA GLY A 511 -13.61 58.91 20.59
C GLY A 511 -13.62 57.55 19.93
N VAL A 512 -12.45 56.96 19.68
CA VAL A 512 -12.34 55.51 19.53
C VAL A 512 -12.67 54.91 20.90
N SER A 513 -13.73 54.13 20.92
CA SER A 513 -14.07 53.32 22.08
C SER A 513 -13.16 52.10 22.02
N ASP A 514 -12.72 51.61 23.16
CA ASP A 514 -12.21 50.26 23.37
C ASP A 514 -13.30 49.65 24.26
N THR A 515 -14.05 48.71 23.71
CA THR A 515 -15.38 48.34 24.24
C THR A 515 -15.34 47.10 25.14
N ASP A 516 -14.43 46.16 24.90
CA ASP A 516 -14.11 44.95 25.67
C ASP A 516 -12.92 45.17 26.63
N GLY A 517 -11.95 46.01 26.29
CA GLY A 517 -10.84 46.39 27.16
C GLY A 517 -9.64 45.46 27.08
N ASP A 518 -9.39 44.86 25.92
CA ASP A 518 -8.32 43.89 25.66
C ASP A 518 -6.96 44.56 25.36
N GLY A 519 -6.97 45.78 24.84
CA GLY A 519 -5.76 46.49 24.45
C GLY A 519 -5.88 47.16 23.08
N LEU A 520 -6.83 46.70 22.24
CA LEU A 520 -7.17 47.25 20.96
C LEU A 520 -8.41 48.15 21.09
N ASN A 521 -8.55 49.13 20.20
CA ASN A 521 -9.73 49.97 20.11
C ASN A 521 -10.66 49.52 18.98
N ASP A 522 -11.95 49.90 19.06
CA ASP A 522 -13.01 49.48 18.14
C ASP A 522 -12.67 49.69 16.64
N LYS A 523 -11.69 50.56 16.31
CA LYS A 523 -11.21 50.75 14.93
C LYS A 523 -10.02 49.86 14.58
N GLU A 524 -9.09 49.60 15.50
CA GLU A 524 -7.98 48.66 15.32
C GLU A 524 -8.55 47.26 15.06
N GLU A 525 -9.56 46.87 15.84
CA GLU A 525 -10.30 45.62 15.67
C GLU A 525 -11.08 45.59 14.33
N GLU A 526 -11.55 46.73 13.82
CA GLU A 526 -12.18 46.80 12.47
C GLU A 526 -11.15 46.54 11.35
N VAL A 527 -9.86 46.83 11.59
CA VAL A 527 -8.76 46.60 10.64
C VAL A 527 -8.28 45.15 10.69
N LEU A 528 -8.02 44.63 11.89
CA LEU A 528 -7.60 43.25 12.13
C LEU A 528 -8.72 42.24 11.84
N GLY A 529 -9.98 42.69 11.86
CA GLY A 529 -11.14 41.86 11.57
C GLY A 529 -11.74 41.17 12.79
N THR A 530 -11.19 41.44 13.98
CA THR A 530 -11.65 40.96 15.28
C THR A 530 -12.95 41.65 15.71
N ASP A 531 -13.65 41.14 16.75
CA ASP A 531 -14.94 41.72 17.20
C ASP A 531 -14.71 42.79 18.28
N PRO A 532 -15.06 44.08 18.02
CA PRO A 532 -14.99 45.19 19.00
C PRO A 532 -15.80 45.06 20.28
N THR A 533 -16.30 43.89 20.61
CA THR A 533 -17.02 43.63 21.84
C THR A 533 -16.62 42.32 22.50
N ASP A 534 -15.66 41.59 21.93
CA ASP A 534 -15.11 40.35 22.42
C ASP A 534 -13.59 40.51 22.56
N ALA A 535 -13.05 40.22 23.74
CA ALA A 535 -11.63 40.45 24.02
C ALA A 535 -10.72 39.35 23.44
N ASP A 536 -11.30 38.32 22.83
CA ASP A 536 -10.71 37.01 22.52
C ASP A 536 -11.64 36.41 21.45
N THR A 537 -11.32 36.69 20.20
CA THR A 537 -12.23 36.55 19.05
C THR A 537 -12.34 35.10 18.57
N ASP A 538 -11.24 34.36 18.57
CA ASP A 538 -11.20 32.93 18.21
C ASP A 538 -11.46 32.00 19.40
N GLY A 539 -11.17 32.43 20.63
CA GLY A 539 -11.54 31.73 21.86
C GLY A 539 -10.48 30.76 22.38
N ASP A 540 -9.21 30.93 21.98
CA ASP A 540 -8.07 30.10 22.34
C ASP A 540 -7.59 30.34 23.80
N GLY A 541 -7.94 31.51 24.35
CA GLY A 541 -7.62 31.93 25.71
C GLY A 541 -6.51 32.98 25.83
N LEU A 542 -5.93 33.43 24.72
CA LEU A 542 -5.27 34.72 24.59
C LEU A 542 -6.33 35.80 24.30
N THR A 543 -5.92 37.06 24.28
CA THR A 543 -6.80 38.16 23.89
C THR A 543 -6.32 38.74 22.58
N ASP A 544 -7.19 39.28 21.75
CA ASP A 544 -6.79 39.84 20.44
C ASP A 544 -5.64 40.85 20.61
N GLY A 545 -5.69 41.63 21.70
CA GLY A 545 -4.60 42.51 22.11
C GLY A 545 -3.32 41.80 22.61
N GLU A 546 -3.39 40.68 23.33
CA GLU A 546 -2.20 39.89 23.74
C GLU A 546 -1.53 39.20 22.54
N GLU A 547 -2.30 38.71 21.58
CA GLU A 547 -1.78 38.05 20.37
C GLU A 547 -1.03 39.04 19.49
N VAL A 548 -1.63 40.20 19.21
CA VAL A 548 -0.99 41.22 18.37
C VAL A 548 0.22 41.88 19.04
N ASN A 549 0.17 42.12 20.36
CA ASN A 549 1.21 42.93 21.03
C ASN A 549 2.29 42.11 21.75
N ASP A 550 2.02 40.87 22.17
CA ASP A 550 2.92 40.11 23.06
C ASP A 550 3.32 38.72 22.49
N VAL A 551 2.45 38.03 21.75
CA VAL A 551 2.66 36.63 21.29
C VAL A 551 2.94 36.51 19.79
N THR A 552 2.52 37.51 19.00
CA THR A 552 2.68 37.59 17.54
C THR A 552 2.00 36.46 16.76
N THR A 553 0.80 36.05 17.18
CA THR A 553 -0.08 35.08 16.50
C THR A 553 -1.30 35.78 15.85
N ASP A 554 -2.06 35.07 15.01
CA ASP A 554 -3.25 35.64 14.33
C ASP A 554 -4.50 35.55 15.23
N PRO A 555 -5.08 36.69 15.70
CA PRO A 555 -6.23 36.72 16.63
C PRO A 555 -7.58 36.25 16.05
N LEU A 556 -7.52 35.56 14.91
CA LEU A 556 -8.65 34.95 14.22
C LEU A 556 -8.44 33.44 14.02
N ASN A 557 -7.30 32.91 14.45
CA ASN A 557 -6.89 31.53 14.27
C ASN A 557 -6.46 30.94 15.60
N ASP A 558 -7.22 29.97 16.11
CA ASP A 558 -7.01 29.41 17.43
C ASP A 558 -5.78 28.48 17.54
N ASP A 559 -5.17 28.10 16.42
CA ASP A 559 -4.02 27.18 16.31
C ASP A 559 -3.17 27.60 15.10
N SER A 560 -2.09 28.34 15.37
CA SER A 560 -1.29 29.09 14.38
C SER A 560 -0.38 28.21 13.53
N ASP A 561 0.18 27.13 14.08
CA ASP A 561 1.03 26.19 13.36
C ASP A 561 0.32 24.90 12.91
N GLY A 562 -0.87 24.63 13.44
CA GLY A 562 -1.75 23.55 13.02
C GLY A 562 -1.40 22.19 13.64
N ASP A 563 -0.70 22.17 14.76
CA ASP A 563 -0.22 20.95 15.41
C ASP A 563 -1.27 20.28 16.34
N GLY A 564 -2.39 20.97 16.56
CA GLY A 564 -3.51 20.51 17.38
C GLY A 564 -3.55 21.08 18.81
N LEU A 565 -2.54 21.84 19.22
CA LEU A 565 -2.59 22.71 20.40
C LEU A 565 -3.00 24.11 19.98
N SER A 566 -3.84 24.75 20.78
CA SER A 566 -4.16 26.16 20.54
C SER A 566 -3.06 27.07 21.05
N ASP A 567 -2.82 28.21 20.41
CA ASP A 567 -1.77 29.18 20.80
C ASP A 567 -1.83 29.52 22.30
N GLY A 568 -3.04 29.72 22.82
CA GLY A 568 -3.28 29.97 24.23
C GLY A 568 -2.99 28.79 25.15
N GLU A 569 -3.15 27.54 24.70
CA GLU A 569 -2.76 26.34 25.46
C GLU A 569 -1.24 26.23 25.53
N GLU A 570 -0.56 26.58 24.44
CA GLU A 570 0.89 26.50 24.35
C GLU A 570 1.58 27.51 25.24
N VAL A 571 1.24 28.79 25.08
CA VAL A 571 1.79 29.90 25.88
C VAL A 571 1.50 29.72 27.36
N ASN A 572 0.30 29.25 27.71
CA ASN A 572 -0.13 29.20 29.11
C ASN A 572 0.18 27.88 29.83
N THR A 573 0.37 26.76 29.11
CA THR A 573 0.40 25.43 29.72
C THR A 573 1.63 24.58 29.38
N THR A 574 1.96 24.38 28.11
CA THR A 574 3.08 23.51 27.66
C THR A 574 4.39 24.30 27.66
N GLY A 575 4.35 25.54 27.19
CA GLY A 575 5.52 26.40 27.00
C GLY A 575 6.25 26.14 25.67
N THR A 576 5.55 25.57 24.70
CA THR A 576 5.94 25.41 23.29
C THR A 576 5.78 26.73 22.53
N ASP A 577 6.33 26.83 21.31
CA ASP A 577 6.23 28.02 20.46
C ASP A 577 5.02 27.91 19.52
N PRO A 578 3.99 28.77 19.64
CA PRO A 578 2.76 28.68 18.83
C PRO A 578 2.90 28.84 17.32
N ASN A 579 4.12 29.00 16.81
CA ASN A 579 4.40 29.13 15.39
C ASN A 579 5.33 28.01 14.89
N ASP A 580 5.56 26.97 15.70
CA ASP A 580 6.47 25.87 15.41
C ASP A 580 5.87 24.54 15.88
N ALA A 581 5.32 23.78 14.93
CA ALA A 581 4.59 22.54 15.21
C ALA A 581 5.43 21.43 15.88
N ASP A 582 6.76 21.55 15.92
CA ASP A 582 7.69 20.65 16.62
C ASP A 582 8.76 21.49 17.31
N THR A 583 8.43 22.02 18.51
CA THR A 583 9.27 22.98 19.24
C THR A 583 10.68 22.46 19.54
N ASP A 584 10.88 21.15 19.64
CA ASP A 584 12.16 20.55 20.01
C ASP A 584 12.91 19.80 18.91
N GLY A 585 12.26 19.59 17.76
CA GLY A 585 12.81 18.95 16.57
C GLY A 585 12.99 17.43 16.73
N GLY A 586 12.20 16.80 17.60
CA GLY A 586 12.21 15.36 17.88
C GLY A 586 11.59 14.50 16.77
N GLY A 587 10.78 15.12 15.91
CA GLY A 587 10.04 14.46 14.83
C GLY A 587 8.62 14.04 15.20
N VAL A 588 8.16 14.36 16.41
CA VAL A 588 6.77 14.27 16.84
C VAL A 588 6.27 15.68 17.14
N THR A 589 5.08 16.05 16.70
CA THR A 589 4.55 17.41 16.93
C THR A 589 4.10 17.62 18.37
N ASP A 590 4.20 18.85 18.87
CA ASP A 590 3.96 19.16 20.29
C ASP A 590 2.56 18.68 20.75
N GLY A 591 1.53 18.84 19.90
CA GLY A 591 0.18 18.36 20.15
C GLY A 591 0.04 16.86 20.27
N VAL A 592 0.81 16.08 19.52
CA VAL A 592 0.80 14.61 19.59
C VAL A 592 1.40 14.14 20.92
N GLU A 593 2.48 14.77 21.35
CA GLU A 593 3.15 14.45 22.60
C GLU A 593 2.28 14.74 23.83
N VAL A 594 1.54 15.85 23.80
CA VAL A 594 0.67 16.28 24.90
C VAL A 594 -0.61 15.45 25.00
N GLU A 595 -1.27 15.14 23.87
CA GLU A 595 -2.56 14.44 23.89
C GLU A 595 -2.44 12.91 23.89
N ILE A 596 -1.43 12.34 23.24
CA ILE A 596 -1.41 10.91 22.88
C ILE A 596 -0.30 10.15 23.62
N ASP A 597 0.96 10.59 23.50
CA ASP A 597 2.10 9.76 23.96
C ASP A 597 2.53 10.08 25.41
N GLY A 598 2.27 11.30 25.87
CA GLY A 598 2.65 11.76 27.21
C GLY A 598 4.16 11.89 27.41
N THR A 599 4.90 12.05 26.29
CA THR A 599 6.27 12.54 26.17
C THR A 599 6.33 14.04 26.46
N ASP A 600 7.53 14.62 26.57
CA ASP A 600 7.70 16.03 26.92
C ASP A 600 7.97 16.83 25.64
N PRO A 601 7.06 17.74 25.21
CA PRO A 601 7.16 18.48 23.93
C PRO A 601 8.25 19.56 23.89
N ASN A 602 9.33 19.30 24.61
CA ASN A 602 10.49 20.15 24.81
C ASN A 602 11.76 19.27 25.01
N ASP A 603 11.67 17.95 24.79
CA ASP A 603 12.73 16.94 24.89
C ASP A 603 12.60 15.83 23.82
N GLY A 604 12.87 16.17 22.55
CA GLY A 604 12.87 15.28 21.37
C GLY A 604 13.75 14.01 21.42
N ALA A 605 14.35 13.70 22.57
CA ALA A 605 15.01 12.44 22.85
C ALA A 605 14.10 11.42 23.56
N ASP A 606 12.87 11.78 23.93
CA ASP A 606 11.90 10.89 24.57
C ASP A 606 10.72 10.45 23.69
N ASP A 607 10.69 10.91 22.44
CA ASP A 607 9.85 10.46 21.33
C ASP A 607 10.01 8.95 21.10
N ILE A 608 8.91 8.19 21.22
CA ILE A 608 8.88 6.74 20.98
C ILE A 608 8.02 6.47 19.73
N LEU A 609 8.66 6.03 18.65
CA LEU A 609 7.99 5.49 17.46
C LEU A 609 7.39 4.10 17.78
N ASP A 610 6.07 3.98 17.68
CA ASP A 610 5.32 2.72 17.77
C ASP A 610 5.36 2.00 16.41
N LEU A 611 5.69 0.70 16.38
CA LEU A 611 5.87 -0.13 15.17
C LEU A 611 4.75 -1.17 15.03
N THR A 612 3.59 -0.93 15.62
CA THR A 612 2.46 -1.84 15.54
C THR A 612 1.77 -1.66 14.18
N ASP A 613 1.54 -2.74 13.44
CA ASP A 613 0.83 -2.82 12.15
C ASP A 613 -0.21 -3.95 12.31
N THR A 614 -1.48 -3.56 12.49
CA THR A 614 -2.55 -4.44 12.96
C THR A 614 -3.22 -5.24 11.85
N ASP A 615 -3.32 -4.70 10.64
CA ASP A 615 -3.89 -5.38 9.46
C ASP A 615 -2.85 -5.85 8.45
N SER A 616 -1.56 -5.61 8.71
CA SER A 616 -0.42 -6.17 7.97
C SER A 616 -0.35 -5.71 6.51
N ASP A 617 -0.86 -4.51 6.22
CA ASP A 617 -0.89 -3.93 4.89
C ASP A 617 0.42 -3.20 4.50
N GLY A 618 1.34 -3.06 5.47
CA GLY A 618 2.64 -2.40 5.33
C GLY A 618 2.71 -0.99 5.90
N LEU A 619 1.62 -0.45 6.46
CA LEU A 619 1.56 0.77 7.25
C LEU A 619 1.40 0.42 8.74
N THR A 620 2.08 1.16 9.61
CA THR A 620 1.82 1.04 11.05
C THR A 620 0.49 1.68 11.42
N ASP A 621 -0.15 1.20 12.51
CA ASP A 621 -1.38 1.77 13.11
C ASP A 621 -1.32 3.30 13.26
N LYS A 622 -0.10 3.83 13.44
CA LYS A 622 0.16 5.26 13.58
C LYS A 622 0.28 5.98 12.24
N GLU A 623 0.95 5.39 11.25
CA GLU A 623 0.98 5.90 9.88
C GLU A 623 -0.44 5.96 9.31
N GLU A 624 -1.23 4.93 9.55
CA GLU A 624 -2.63 4.88 9.16
C GLU A 624 -3.48 5.95 9.86
N GLN A 625 -3.23 6.20 11.15
CA GLN A 625 -3.88 7.29 11.87
C GLN A 625 -3.52 8.67 11.29
N VAL A 626 -2.31 8.85 10.76
CA VAL A 626 -1.86 10.09 10.11
C VAL A 626 -2.49 10.24 8.72
N LEU A 627 -2.55 9.16 7.95
CA LEU A 627 -3.16 9.09 6.62
C LEU A 627 -4.70 9.15 6.69
N GLY A 628 -5.28 8.77 7.83
CA GLY A 628 -6.72 8.72 8.06
C GLY A 628 -7.39 7.41 7.63
N THR A 629 -6.59 6.40 7.33
CA THR A 629 -7.00 5.02 7.03
C THR A 629 -7.38 4.26 8.31
N ASP A 630 -8.02 3.09 8.21
CA ASP A 630 -8.49 2.31 9.37
C ASP A 630 -7.49 1.20 9.74
N PRO A 631 -6.83 1.25 10.91
CA PRO A 631 -5.83 0.27 11.39
C PRO A 631 -6.28 -1.17 11.60
N ASN A 632 -7.37 -1.60 10.99
CA ASN A 632 -7.88 -2.96 11.08
C ASN A 632 -8.48 -3.38 9.73
N ASN A 633 -8.16 -2.66 8.66
CA ASN A 633 -8.75 -2.81 7.35
C ASN A 633 -7.75 -2.36 6.28
N GLU A 634 -7.06 -3.36 5.73
CA GLU A 634 -6.01 -3.24 4.73
C GLU A 634 -6.35 -2.41 3.48
N ASP A 635 -7.63 -2.22 3.14
CA ASP A 635 -8.10 -1.45 1.97
C ASP A 635 -9.26 -0.53 2.42
N THR A 636 -8.93 0.72 2.77
CA THR A 636 -9.86 1.66 3.41
C THR A 636 -10.98 2.15 2.49
N ASP A 637 -10.70 2.34 1.20
CA ASP A 637 -11.67 2.87 0.24
C ASP A 637 -12.37 1.79 -0.61
N GLY A 638 -11.86 0.56 -0.58
CA GLY A 638 -12.46 -0.65 -1.11
C GLY A 638 -12.29 -0.79 -2.62
N ASP A 639 -11.18 -0.32 -3.17
CA ASP A 639 -10.91 -0.30 -4.61
C ASP A 639 -10.07 -1.49 -5.12
N GLY A 640 -9.51 -2.27 -4.20
CA GLY A 640 -8.72 -3.46 -4.48
C GLY A 640 -7.20 -3.28 -4.35
N LEU A 641 -6.70 -2.09 -4.01
CA LEU A 641 -5.33 -1.87 -3.52
C LEU A 641 -5.33 -1.72 -2.00
N SER A 642 -4.28 -2.21 -1.34
CA SER A 642 -4.15 -1.99 0.11
C SER A 642 -3.57 -0.60 0.39
N ASP A 643 -3.92 0.00 1.53
CA ASP A 643 -3.54 1.37 1.87
C ASP A 643 -2.00 1.53 1.83
N GLY A 644 -1.27 0.54 2.34
CA GLY A 644 0.19 0.49 2.25
C GLY A 644 0.74 0.34 0.84
N VAL A 645 0.11 -0.46 -0.03
CA VAL A 645 0.54 -0.60 -1.43
C VAL A 645 0.33 0.70 -2.20
N GLU A 646 -0.78 1.38 -1.96
CA GLU A 646 -1.09 2.67 -2.55
C GLU A 646 -0.07 3.74 -2.16
N VAL A 647 0.29 3.84 -0.88
CA VAL A 647 1.23 4.85 -0.39
C VAL A 647 2.67 4.52 -0.80
N ILE A 648 3.09 3.26 -0.71
CA ILE A 648 4.49 2.85 -0.87
C ILE A 648 4.87 2.61 -2.33
N ILE A 649 3.97 2.02 -3.13
CA ILE A 649 4.28 1.58 -4.50
C ILE A 649 3.73 2.56 -5.54
N PHE A 650 2.44 2.86 -5.50
CA PHE A 650 1.76 3.59 -6.58
C PHE A 650 1.72 5.11 -6.36
N GLY A 651 1.76 5.54 -5.09
CA GLY A 651 1.59 6.91 -4.66
C GLY A 651 0.20 7.48 -4.99
N THR A 652 -0.84 6.67 -4.80
CA THR A 652 -2.27 7.02 -4.88
C THR A 652 -2.82 7.42 -3.50
N ASP A 653 -4.06 7.92 -3.41
CA ASP A 653 -4.68 8.36 -2.16
C ASP A 653 -5.56 7.23 -1.57
N PRO A 654 -5.15 6.60 -0.45
CA PRO A 654 -5.83 5.41 0.10
C PRO A 654 -7.22 5.68 0.72
N LEU A 655 -7.74 6.89 0.53
CA LEU A 655 -9.09 7.28 0.93
C LEU A 655 -9.99 7.60 -0.27
N ASP A 656 -9.46 7.50 -1.49
CA ASP A 656 -10.14 7.87 -2.73
C ASP A 656 -9.87 6.86 -3.85
N ALA A 657 -10.82 5.93 -3.99
CA ALA A 657 -10.83 4.82 -4.94
C ALA A 657 -10.68 5.18 -6.45
N ASP A 658 -10.45 6.42 -6.83
CA ASP A 658 -10.23 6.95 -8.19
C ASP A 658 -9.41 8.25 -8.05
N THR A 659 -8.10 8.11 -7.76
CA THR A 659 -7.19 9.20 -7.35
C THR A 659 -7.16 10.36 -8.35
N ASP A 660 -7.34 10.08 -9.64
CA ASP A 660 -7.20 11.06 -10.71
C ASP A 660 -8.52 11.60 -11.29
N ASP A 661 -9.66 11.17 -10.74
CA ASP A 661 -11.02 11.47 -11.19
C ASP A 661 -11.28 11.06 -12.68
N GLY A 662 -10.58 10.05 -13.19
CA GLY A 662 -10.71 9.49 -14.56
C GLY A 662 -12.00 8.70 -14.75
N GLY A 663 -12.46 8.03 -13.68
CA GLY A 663 -13.69 7.26 -13.63
C GLY A 663 -13.51 5.75 -13.77
N VAL A 664 -12.28 5.26 -13.60
CA VAL A 664 -11.90 3.88 -13.31
C VAL A 664 -11.22 3.91 -11.94
N ASN A 665 -11.34 2.85 -11.16
CA ASN A 665 -10.73 2.82 -9.84
C ASN A 665 -9.24 2.50 -9.93
N ASP A 666 -8.42 2.94 -8.98
CA ASP A 666 -6.96 2.80 -9.05
C ASP A 666 -6.55 1.31 -9.13
N GLY A 667 -7.19 0.45 -8.34
CA GLY A 667 -7.00 -1.01 -8.42
C GLY A 667 -7.37 -1.64 -9.76
N ASP A 668 -8.43 -1.16 -10.42
CA ASP A 668 -8.83 -1.61 -11.76
C ASP A 668 -7.81 -1.18 -12.84
N GLU A 669 -7.16 -0.02 -12.65
CA GLU A 669 -6.14 0.50 -13.56
C GLU A 669 -4.81 -0.25 -13.43
N VAL A 670 -4.38 -0.54 -12.19
CA VAL A 670 -3.20 -1.38 -11.93
C VAL A 670 -3.40 -2.76 -12.55
N ALA A 671 -4.57 -3.39 -12.40
CA ALA A 671 -4.89 -4.68 -13.03
C ALA A 671 -4.90 -4.62 -14.57
N ALA A 672 -5.16 -3.45 -15.14
CA ALA A 672 -5.20 -3.21 -16.59
C ALA A 672 -3.87 -2.72 -17.19
N ASP A 673 -2.77 -2.66 -16.41
CA ASP A 673 -1.48 -2.07 -16.80
C ASP A 673 -1.59 -0.58 -17.24
N THR A 674 -2.53 0.17 -16.66
CA THR A 674 -2.69 1.63 -16.84
C THR A 674 -2.21 2.42 -15.62
N ASP A 675 -1.93 3.72 -15.76
CA ASP A 675 -1.35 4.55 -14.69
C ASP A 675 -2.48 5.18 -13.84
N PRO A 676 -2.68 4.82 -12.56
CA PRO A 676 -3.78 5.29 -11.71
C PRO A 676 -3.70 6.79 -11.32
N ARG A 677 -2.87 7.55 -12.04
CA ARG A 677 -2.68 9.00 -11.86
C ARG A 677 -2.76 9.77 -13.18
N ASP A 678 -3.04 9.10 -14.30
CA ASP A 678 -3.20 9.71 -15.62
C ASP A 678 -4.61 9.51 -16.21
N PRO A 679 -5.54 10.46 -16.04
CA PRO A 679 -6.97 10.31 -16.39
C PRO A 679 -7.24 10.34 -17.91
N ASP A 680 -6.17 10.28 -18.72
CA ASP A 680 -6.21 10.22 -20.18
C ASP A 680 -5.98 8.78 -20.70
N ASP A 681 -5.59 7.82 -19.85
CA ASP A 681 -5.28 6.43 -20.24
C ASP A 681 -6.30 5.37 -19.80
N ASP A 682 -7.28 5.75 -18.96
CA ASP A 682 -8.32 4.89 -18.44
C ASP A 682 -9.18 4.28 -19.56
N LEU A 683 -9.28 2.96 -19.47
CA LEU A 683 -10.03 2.13 -20.40
C LEU A 683 -11.52 2.12 -20.03
N PRO A 684 -12.45 2.14 -21.00
CA PRO A 684 -13.87 2.14 -20.71
C PRO A 684 -14.33 0.80 -20.12
N SER A 685 -14.40 0.73 -18.79
CA SER A 685 -15.17 -0.17 -17.90
C SER A 685 -15.30 -1.64 -18.35
N VAL A 686 -14.58 -2.51 -17.63
CA VAL A 686 -14.62 -3.98 -17.69
C VAL A 686 -15.87 -4.61 -17.06
N THR A 687 -16.93 -3.84 -16.79
CA THR A 687 -18.18 -4.41 -16.25
C THR A 687 -18.72 -5.51 -17.15
N ASP A 688 -18.84 -6.71 -16.59
CA ASP A 688 -19.52 -7.88 -17.14
C ASP A 688 -20.77 -8.14 -16.27
N THR A 689 -21.92 -7.64 -16.74
CA THR A 689 -23.16 -7.59 -15.93
C THR A 689 -23.81 -8.96 -15.71
N ASP A 690 -23.60 -9.93 -16.58
CA ASP A 690 -24.17 -11.28 -16.48
C ASP A 690 -23.16 -12.39 -16.19
N GLY A 691 -21.86 -12.05 -16.16
CA GLY A 691 -20.78 -12.90 -15.66
C GLY A 691 -20.43 -14.03 -16.61
N ASP A 692 -20.58 -13.82 -17.92
CA ASP A 692 -20.35 -14.84 -18.95
C ASP A 692 -18.92 -14.81 -19.53
N GLY A 693 -18.11 -13.85 -19.08
CA GLY A 693 -16.73 -13.65 -19.54
C GLY A 693 -16.60 -12.70 -20.73
N LEU A 694 -17.64 -11.95 -21.08
CA LEU A 694 -17.65 -10.92 -22.12
C LEU A 694 -18.13 -9.58 -21.53
N ALA A 695 -17.31 -8.53 -21.62
CA ALA A 695 -17.66 -7.24 -21.02
C ALA A 695 -18.85 -6.56 -21.73
N ASP A 696 -19.68 -5.81 -20.97
CA ASP A 696 -20.85 -5.05 -21.44
C ASP A 696 -20.57 -4.19 -22.69
N ALA A 697 -19.34 -3.66 -22.78
CA ALA A 697 -18.89 -2.82 -23.88
C ALA A 697 -18.65 -3.63 -25.16
N ASP A 698 -18.08 -4.83 -25.04
CA ASP A 698 -17.81 -5.76 -26.15
C ASP A 698 -19.12 -6.38 -26.65
N GLU A 699 -20.02 -6.73 -25.74
CA GLU A 699 -21.35 -7.22 -26.05
C GLU A 699 -22.17 -6.20 -26.87
N LEU A 700 -22.08 -4.92 -26.53
CA LEU A 700 -22.74 -3.87 -27.30
C LEU A 700 -22.16 -3.71 -28.72
N GLU A 701 -20.87 -4.03 -28.93
CA GLU A 701 -20.21 -4.02 -30.24
C GLU A 701 -20.58 -5.27 -31.07
N LEU A 702 -20.62 -6.44 -30.44
CA LEU A 702 -21.01 -7.73 -31.03
C LEU A 702 -22.51 -7.82 -31.29
N GLY A 703 -23.31 -7.08 -30.52
CA GLY A 703 -24.76 -6.97 -30.68
C GLY A 703 -25.57 -7.92 -29.80
N THR A 704 -24.94 -8.48 -28.76
CA THR A 704 -25.52 -9.29 -27.68
C THR A 704 -26.15 -8.39 -26.59
N ASP A 705 -26.84 -8.98 -25.61
CA ASP A 705 -27.55 -8.26 -24.53
C ASP A 705 -26.76 -8.36 -23.22
N PRO A 706 -26.20 -7.25 -22.67
CA PRO A 706 -25.40 -7.21 -21.42
C PRO A 706 -26.11 -7.56 -20.12
N SER A 707 -27.02 -8.51 -20.15
CA SER A 707 -27.75 -9.00 -19.00
C SER A 707 -28.32 -10.40 -19.25
N ASP A 708 -27.84 -11.05 -20.31
CA ASP A 708 -28.29 -12.34 -20.85
C ASP A 708 -27.09 -13.11 -21.39
N ALA A 709 -26.41 -13.84 -20.50
CA ALA A 709 -25.20 -14.64 -20.73
C ALA A 709 -25.24 -15.67 -21.89
N ASP A 710 -26.37 -15.83 -22.59
CA ASP A 710 -26.59 -16.67 -23.78
C ASP A 710 -27.69 -15.98 -24.62
N THR A 711 -27.28 -15.06 -25.49
CA THR A 711 -28.17 -14.13 -26.21
C THR A 711 -29.13 -14.84 -27.17
N ASP A 712 -28.72 -15.99 -27.72
CA ASP A 712 -29.49 -16.71 -28.75
C ASP A 712 -30.15 -18.02 -28.31
N ASP A 713 -30.00 -18.37 -27.03
CA ASP A 713 -30.60 -19.49 -26.31
C ASP A 713 -30.19 -20.87 -26.90
N ASP A 714 -28.97 -21.03 -27.38
CA ASP A 714 -28.49 -22.28 -28.02
C ASP A 714 -27.77 -23.23 -27.05
N GLY A 715 -27.37 -22.71 -25.88
CA GLY A 715 -26.70 -23.44 -24.81
C GLY A 715 -25.18 -23.29 -24.76
N LEU A 716 -24.58 -22.37 -25.52
CA LEU A 716 -23.26 -21.78 -25.28
C LEU A 716 -23.44 -20.32 -24.84
N GLY A 717 -22.60 -19.84 -23.92
CA GLY A 717 -22.67 -18.45 -23.48
C GLY A 717 -21.95 -17.49 -24.43
N ASP A 718 -22.33 -16.21 -24.47
CA ASP A 718 -21.79 -15.26 -25.46
C ASP A 718 -20.27 -15.12 -25.32
N GLY A 719 -19.76 -15.07 -24.08
CA GLY A 719 -18.32 -15.11 -23.78
C GLY A 719 -17.63 -16.43 -24.17
N GLU A 720 -18.27 -17.58 -23.96
CA GLU A 720 -17.73 -18.88 -24.39
C GLU A 720 -17.61 -18.96 -25.91
N GLU A 721 -18.59 -18.41 -26.63
CA GLU A 721 -18.62 -18.41 -28.08
C GLU A 721 -17.53 -17.54 -28.71
N VAL A 722 -17.29 -16.36 -28.13
CA VAL A 722 -16.25 -15.44 -28.61
C VAL A 722 -14.86 -15.95 -28.28
N ASN A 723 -14.67 -16.45 -27.06
CA ASN A 723 -13.34 -16.75 -26.52
C ASN A 723 -12.86 -18.18 -26.86
N THR A 724 -13.78 -19.14 -26.95
CA THR A 724 -13.43 -20.57 -27.05
C THR A 724 -13.77 -21.16 -28.43
N THR A 725 -15.01 -21.07 -28.87
CA THR A 725 -15.49 -21.76 -30.09
C THR A 725 -15.30 -20.93 -31.36
N GLY A 726 -15.29 -19.60 -31.23
CA GLY A 726 -15.22 -18.66 -32.35
C GLY A 726 -16.50 -18.59 -33.20
N THR A 727 -17.66 -18.95 -32.62
CA THR A 727 -18.99 -18.87 -33.23
C THR A 727 -19.58 -17.45 -33.13
N ASP A 728 -20.72 -17.17 -33.78
CA ASP A 728 -21.39 -15.86 -33.70
C ASP A 728 -22.42 -15.89 -32.55
N PRO A 729 -22.21 -15.15 -31.44
CA PRO A 729 -23.05 -15.23 -30.24
C PRO A 729 -24.46 -14.66 -30.40
N SER A 730 -24.89 -14.43 -31.63
CA SER A 730 -26.22 -13.98 -31.98
C SER A 730 -26.90 -14.87 -33.03
N ASP A 731 -26.25 -15.98 -33.39
CA ASP A 731 -26.69 -16.94 -34.41
C ASP A 731 -26.43 -18.40 -34.00
N ALA A 732 -27.41 -18.99 -33.31
CA ALA A 732 -27.52 -20.36 -32.82
C ALA A 732 -27.29 -21.54 -33.82
N ASP A 733 -26.71 -21.33 -34.99
CA ASP A 733 -26.31 -22.32 -36.03
C ASP A 733 -25.36 -21.57 -36.98
N THR A 734 -24.12 -21.33 -36.53
CA THR A 734 -23.15 -20.41 -37.17
C THR A 734 -22.83 -20.80 -38.61
N ASP A 735 -22.82 -22.10 -38.92
CA ASP A 735 -22.43 -22.65 -40.21
C ASP A 735 -23.61 -23.08 -41.13
N ASP A 736 -24.85 -22.90 -40.66
CA ASP A 736 -26.12 -23.19 -41.34
C ASP A 736 -26.29 -24.67 -41.74
N ASP A 737 -25.74 -25.61 -40.97
CA ASP A 737 -25.79 -27.05 -41.25
C ASP A 737 -27.06 -27.73 -40.71
N GLY A 738 -27.71 -27.11 -39.72
CA GLY A 738 -28.95 -27.57 -39.10
C GLY A 738 -28.81 -28.18 -37.71
N LEU A 739 -27.62 -28.14 -37.12
CA LEU A 739 -27.34 -28.29 -35.68
C LEU A 739 -27.12 -26.89 -35.07
N SER A 740 -27.30 -26.75 -33.76
CA SER A 740 -26.89 -25.51 -33.09
C SER A 740 -25.48 -25.65 -32.55
N ASP A 741 -24.78 -24.54 -32.42
CA ASP A 741 -23.38 -24.51 -32.00
C ASP A 741 -23.24 -25.21 -30.63
N GLY A 742 -24.17 -24.94 -29.71
CA GLY A 742 -24.26 -25.65 -28.44
C GLY A 742 -24.62 -27.14 -28.53
N GLU A 743 -25.40 -27.60 -29.52
CA GLU A 743 -25.68 -29.03 -29.70
C GLU A 743 -24.42 -29.76 -30.21
N GLU A 744 -23.65 -29.10 -31.07
CA GLU A 744 -22.41 -29.60 -31.65
C GLU A 744 -21.31 -29.75 -30.60
N VAL A 745 -21.05 -28.69 -29.82
CA VAL A 745 -20.02 -28.70 -28.78
C VAL A 745 -20.41 -29.64 -27.63
N ASN A 746 -21.62 -29.49 -27.07
CA ASN A 746 -21.98 -30.17 -25.83
C ASN A 746 -22.41 -31.62 -26.01
N THR A 747 -22.86 -32.04 -27.21
CA THR A 747 -23.49 -33.36 -27.38
C THR A 747 -22.99 -34.23 -28.52
N ILE A 748 -22.54 -33.64 -29.63
CA ILE A 748 -22.19 -34.39 -30.85
C ILE A 748 -20.68 -34.49 -31.04
N GLY A 749 -19.94 -33.42 -30.71
CA GLY A 749 -18.50 -33.29 -30.91
C GLY A 749 -18.08 -32.95 -32.34
N THR A 750 -18.95 -32.28 -33.11
CA THR A 750 -18.66 -31.69 -34.44
C THR A 750 -18.10 -30.27 -34.30
N ASP A 751 -17.50 -29.73 -35.37
CA ASP A 751 -16.96 -28.37 -35.38
C ASP A 751 -18.07 -27.37 -35.76
N PRO A 752 -18.54 -26.50 -34.84
CA PRO A 752 -19.67 -25.61 -35.08
C PRO A 752 -19.41 -24.52 -36.14
N ASN A 753 -18.17 -24.43 -36.64
CA ASN A 753 -17.79 -23.53 -37.73
C ASN A 753 -17.61 -24.26 -39.09
N ASP A 754 -17.84 -25.58 -39.15
CA ASP A 754 -17.65 -26.39 -40.35
C ASP A 754 -18.78 -27.38 -40.61
N ALA A 755 -19.66 -26.98 -41.52
CA ALA A 755 -20.90 -27.69 -41.89
C ALA A 755 -20.73 -29.08 -42.51
N ASP A 756 -19.57 -29.73 -42.44
CA ASP A 756 -19.18 -31.07 -42.91
C ASP A 756 -17.87 -31.45 -42.21
N THR A 757 -17.91 -31.63 -40.87
CA THR A 757 -16.73 -31.75 -39.98
C THR A 757 -15.70 -32.79 -40.46
N ASP A 758 -16.16 -33.87 -41.08
CA ASP A 758 -15.30 -34.97 -41.53
C ASP A 758 -14.88 -34.92 -43.01
N ASP A 759 -15.25 -33.86 -43.73
CA ASP A 759 -14.98 -33.63 -45.15
C ASP A 759 -15.55 -34.73 -46.10
N GLY A 760 -16.55 -35.48 -45.64
CA GLY A 760 -17.15 -36.62 -46.33
C GLY A 760 -18.18 -36.24 -47.40
N GLY A 761 -18.72 -35.02 -47.32
CA GLY A 761 -19.51 -34.36 -48.35
C GLY A 761 -21.02 -34.34 -48.08
N VAL A 762 -21.42 -34.56 -46.82
CA VAL A 762 -22.78 -34.41 -46.30
C VAL A 762 -22.66 -33.64 -45.00
N ASN A 763 -23.52 -32.65 -44.80
CA ASN A 763 -23.50 -31.87 -43.58
C ASN A 763 -23.87 -32.70 -42.35
N ASP A 764 -23.31 -32.35 -41.20
CA ASP A 764 -23.40 -33.09 -39.93
C ASP A 764 -24.86 -33.23 -39.47
N GLY A 765 -25.65 -32.16 -39.61
CA GLY A 765 -27.10 -32.19 -39.37
C GLY A 765 -27.86 -33.14 -40.31
N ASP A 766 -27.51 -33.18 -41.60
CA ASP A 766 -28.10 -34.09 -42.60
C ASP A 766 -27.71 -35.55 -42.34
N GLU A 767 -26.54 -35.79 -41.76
CA GLU A 767 -26.02 -37.10 -41.38
C GLU A 767 -26.78 -37.69 -40.19
N LEU A 768 -26.97 -36.92 -39.13
CA LEU A 768 -27.78 -37.31 -37.97
C LEU A 768 -29.22 -37.65 -38.37
N ASP A 769 -29.80 -36.85 -39.27
CA ASP A 769 -31.16 -37.09 -39.79
C ASP A 769 -31.24 -38.36 -40.68
N ALA A 770 -30.13 -38.71 -41.36
CA ALA A 770 -29.96 -39.94 -42.12
C ALA A 770 -29.59 -41.16 -41.23
N GLY A 771 -29.12 -40.90 -40.01
CA GLY A 771 -28.56 -41.87 -39.06
C GLY A 771 -27.18 -42.40 -39.47
N THR A 772 -26.39 -41.58 -40.17
CA THR A 772 -24.94 -41.72 -40.37
C THR A 772 -24.18 -41.00 -39.25
N ASP A 773 -22.85 -41.16 -39.20
CA ASP A 773 -21.99 -40.68 -38.11
C ASP A 773 -21.21 -39.44 -38.60
N PRO A 774 -21.50 -38.22 -38.11
CA PRO A 774 -20.89 -36.95 -38.56
C PRO A 774 -19.36 -36.84 -38.46
N LEU A 775 -18.72 -37.83 -37.84
CA LEU A 775 -17.27 -37.89 -37.65
C LEU A 775 -16.61 -39.03 -38.48
N ASP A 776 -17.35 -39.71 -39.36
CA ASP A 776 -16.86 -40.79 -40.24
C ASP A 776 -17.25 -40.65 -41.72
N GLY A 777 -16.48 -39.81 -42.43
CA GLY A 777 -16.62 -39.46 -43.86
C GLY A 777 -16.61 -40.62 -44.86
N ALA A 778 -16.43 -41.85 -44.38
CA ALA A 778 -16.51 -43.08 -45.15
C ALA A 778 -17.93 -43.64 -45.27
N ASP A 779 -18.87 -43.21 -44.42
CA ASP A 779 -20.21 -43.78 -44.30
C ASP A 779 -21.32 -42.96 -45.01
N ASP A 780 -20.99 -41.72 -45.39
CA ASP A 780 -21.70 -40.70 -46.20
C ASP A 780 -22.06 -41.16 -47.62
N LEU A 781 -21.52 -42.32 -48.02
CA LEU A 781 -21.49 -42.73 -49.41
C LEU A 781 -22.90 -42.90 -50.01
N PRO A 782 -23.08 -42.46 -51.27
CA PRO A 782 -24.39 -42.13 -51.80
C PRO A 782 -25.18 -43.39 -52.16
N LEU A 783 -26.48 -43.37 -51.84
CA LEU A 783 -27.46 -44.33 -52.37
C LEU A 783 -27.47 -44.31 -53.91
N THR A 784 -26.65 -45.17 -54.54
CA THR A 784 -26.74 -45.47 -55.98
C THR A 784 -27.02 -46.96 -56.25
N ASP A 785 -28.31 -47.20 -56.54
CA ASP A 785 -28.91 -48.19 -57.47
C ASP A 785 -28.27 -49.59 -57.62
N ASP A 786 -28.92 -50.63 -57.07
CA ASP A 786 -29.33 -51.81 -57.87
C ASP A 786 -30.40 -52.68 -57.17
N SER A 787 -31.65 -52.61 -57.64
CA SER A 787 -32.34 -53.85 -58.07
C SER A 787 -33.58 -53.54 -58.92
N GLY A 788 -33.38 -53.56 -60.24
CA GLY A 788 -34.45 -53.42 -61.21
C GLY A 788 -35.51 -54.54 -61.19
N LEU A 789 -36.79 -54.14 -61.20
CA LEU A 789 -37.93 -54.93 -61.72
C LEU A 789 -38.98 -54.03 -62.40
N ALA A 790 -38.77 -53.81 -63.71
CA ALA A 790 -39.71 -53.68 -64.85
C ALA A 790 -41.10 -52.96 -64.77
N PRO A 791 -41.60 -52.40 -65.90
CA PRO A 791 -42.52 -51.26 -65.92
C PRO A 791 -44.01 -51.60 -66.09
N GLY A 792 -44.91 -50.74 -65.59
CA GLY A 792 -46.30 -50.69 -66.04
C GLY A 792 -47.31 -50.00 -65.11
N ASP A 793 -48.00 -49.01 -65.68
CA ASP A 793 -49.31 -48.43 -65.31
C ASP A 793 -49.40 -47.50 -64.09
N GLY A 794 -49.51 -46.21 -64.39
CA GLY A 794 -49.64 -45.14 -63.40
C GLY A 794 -51.06 -44.90 -62.87
N VAL A 795 -51.14 -43.98 -61.90
CA VAL A 795 -52.36 -43.24 -61.55
C VAL A 795 -51.99 -41.82 -61.15
N VAL A 796 -52.73 -40.89 -61.73
CA VAL A 796 -52.72 -39.43 -61.57
C VAL A 796 -53.36 -38.99 -60.25
N LYS A 797 -52.79 -37.99 -59.56
CA LYS A 797 -53.41 -36.75 -58.98
C LYS A 797 -52.24 -35.90 -58.42
N GLY A 798 -51.92 -34.65 -58.80
CA GLY A 798 -52.72 -33.47 -59.16
C GLY A 798 -53.03 -32.70 -57.87
N GLY A 799 -52.54 -31.49 -57.57
CA GLY A 799 -51.64 -30.54 -58.21
C GLY A 799 -51.83 -29.14 -57.60
N GLY A 800 -50.90 -28.21 -57.85
CA GLY A 800 -51.02 -26.73 -57.68
C GLY A 800 -50.97 -26.21 -56.23
N GLY A 801 -50.24 -25.15 -55.87
CA GLY A 801 -49.64 -24.05 -56.62
C GLY A 801 -50.14 -22.69 -56.09
N CYS A 802 -49.23 -21.69 -56.09
CA CYS A 802 -49.43 -20.23 -56.05
C CYS A 802 -49.24 -19.49 -54.71
N ALA A 803 -48.04 -18.91 -54.55
CA ALA A 803 -47.71 -17.48 -54.54
C ALA A 803 -48.77 -16.39 -54.20
N CYS A 804 -48.29 -15.39 -53.44
CA CYS A 804 -48.38 -13.91 -53.62
C CYS A 804 -48.91 -13.10 -52.41
N ALA A 805 -47.98 -12.39 -51.75
CA ALA A 805 -47.92 -10.95 -51.46
C ALA A 805 -49.07 -10.15 -50.79
N VAL A 806 -48.60 -9.24 -49.89
CA VAL A 806 -49.11 -7.94 -49.40
C VAL A 806 -50.41 -7.85 -48.57
N SER A 807 -50.29 -7.39 -47.31
CA SER A 807 -50.66 -6.03 -46.84
C SER A 807 -50.91 -5.97 -45.32
N ALA A 808 -50.30 -5.02 -44.60
CA ALA A 808 -50.78 -4.49 -43.31
C ALA A 808 -51.94 -3.47 -43.54
N PRO A 809 -52.58 -2.82 -42.53
CA PRO A 809 -52.62 -3.01 -41.06
C PRO A 809 -54.05 -2.95 -40.44
N THR A 810 -54.23 -3.18 -39.12
CA THR A 810 -54.95 -2.30 -38.14
C THR A 810 -55.14 -2.96 -36.74
N PRO A 811 -55.12 -2.17 -35.64
CA PRO A 811 -55.14 -2.63 -34.24
C PRO A 811 -56.52 -2.49 -33.55
N PRO A 812 -56.71 -2.92 -32.28
CA PRO A 812 -57.88 -2.55 -31.50
C PRO A 812 -57.61 -1.40 -30.50
N THR A 813 -58.52 -0.42 -30.48
CA THR A 813 -58.60 0.69 -29.51
C THR A 813 -59.56 0.36 -28.36
N SER A 814 -59.28 0.84 -27.13
CA SER A 814 -60.07 1.89 -26.41
C SER A 814 -59.44 2.18 -25.03
N ALA A 815 -58.84 3.36 -24.80
CA ALA A 815 -59.44 4.65 -24.34
C ALA A 815 -59.66 4.69 -22.81
N LEU A 816 -59.36 5.71 -21.98
CA LEU A 816 -59.10 7.17 -22.02
C LEU A 816 -58.35 7.47 -20.70
N TRP A 817 -57.49 8.50 -20.56
CA TRP A 817 -57.84 9.89 -20.19
C TRP A 817 -56.65 10.84 -20.44
N ALA A 818 -56.99 12.07 -20.88
CA ALA A 818 -56.11 13.23 -21.09
C ALA A 818 -55.99 14.06 -19.78
N ALA A 819 -55.10 15.04 -19.55
CA ALA A 819 -54.45 15.99 -20.46
C ALA A 819 -53.38 16.86 -19.72
N LEU A 820 -52.39 17.34 -20.48
CA LEU A 820 -51.80 18.71 -20.52
C LEU A 820 -51.18 19.35 -19.26
N LEU A 821 -49.86 19.65 -19.30
CA LEU A 821 -49.33 21.03 -19.46
C LEU A 821 -47.78 21.10 -19.49
N THR A 822 -47.26 21.87 -20.45
CA THR A 822 -45.90 22.42 -20.56
C THR A 822 -45.62 23.53 -19.53
N LEU A 823 -44.40 23.68 -19.01
CA LEU A 823 -43.49 24.86 -19.16
C LEU A 823 -42.35 24.89 -18.10
N ALA A 824 -41.12 25.10 -18.57
CA ALA A 824 -40.02 25.94 -18.05
C ALA A 824 -39.81 26.17 -16.52
N GLY A 825 -38.60 25.84 -16.06
CA GLY A 825 -37.60 26.82 -15.61
C GLY A 825 -37.59 27.29 -14.14
N LEU A 826 -36.36 27.32 -13.61
CA LEU A 826 -35.81 28.15 -12.51
C LEU A 826 -35.92 27.65 -11.05
N VAL A 827 -34.71 27.47 -10.46
CA VAL A 827 -34.19 28.07 -9.21
C VAL A 827 -34.45 27.39 -7.85
N VAL A 828 -33.33 26.89 -7.29
CA VAL A 828 -32.70 27.16 -5.97
C VAL A 828 -33.43 26.82 -4.66
N ARG A 829 -32.63 26.18 -3.77
CA ARG A 829 -32.53 26.23 -2.29
C ARG A 829 -33.18 25.13 -1.43
N ARG A 830 -32.24 24.38 -0.81
CA ARG A 830 -32.00 24.11 0.63
C ARG A 830 -33.05 23.38 1.49
N ARG A 831 -32.47 22.43 2.23
CA ARG A 831 -32.81 21.84 3.53
C ARG A 831 -33.95 20.82 3.55
N ARG A 832 -33.57 19.56 3.76
CA ARG A 832 -33.45 19.10 5.14
C ARG A 832 -32.30 18.14 5.30
#